data_AF-A0A285BNJ4-F1
#
_entry.id   AF-A0A285BNJ4-F1
#
_cell.length_a   1.000
_cell.length_b   1.000
_cell.length_c   1.000
_cell.angle_alpha   90.00
_cell.angle_beta   90.00
_cell.angle_gamma   90.00
#
_symmetry.space_group_name_H-M   'P 1'
#
loop_
_entity.id
_entity.type
_entity.pdbx_description
1 polymer ?
#
loop_
_entity_poly.entity_id
_entity_poly.type
_entity_poly.pdbx_seq_one_letter_code
_entity_poly.pdbx_strand_id
1 'polypeptide(L)'
;MTAVDTGMAQALNAALRDALGADERVVVFGEDVGRLGGVFRVTDGLRDAFGDGRCFDTPVSEAGIAGLAVGMAMAGWRPVVEMQFDAFAYPAFEQITSHMAKMRNRTRGAVALPLVVRIPYGGGIGGVEHHSDSSEAYYAHTAGLKVVTPATAADAYSLLREAIDDPDPVIFLEPKRRYWTKEPLQLPVRTGPFGTAAVRRAGDDVTLVAYGPSVAVALEAARLAEAEGLDVEVLDLRTLVPLDDDALTASVRRTGRCLVVHEAQGFAGVGAEIAARVQERCFDALRAPVLRVTGFDIPYPPPLLEDAHLPGVRRVLDGLYRLLPDSSRRARHTLAATGAPAAGRTFLLPDLGEGLAEAEVLEWRVAVGDPVEHDQAVAEVETAKSAVTLPSPFAGTVTALHCGAGDVVEVGAPLLTVQESAEVSGSGAVLTGYGTSGRSGRQPSPRPAITTGTADAVHASNDPARATASATRIPLGPSADKFVRGHRDTPAVTIWADTDAGSLLAARTTLGTGLMALLARACLDALAAFPELNSRVDADRQELVRHPQVHLGFAAQTDHGLVVPVVRNADRLSLDGLAAELRRLTGLARRGALPAEHRTGGTFTLNNYGGFDVDGATPILNHPQAAMIGVGRITDRPWVQNGRVEVRKVVNVSLTFDHRVCDGGTAAGFLRHVVAGLNGPA
;
A
#
# COMPACT_ATOMS: atom_id res chain seq x y z
N MET A 1 28.83 26.85 -21.68
CA MET A 1 27.47 26.92 -21.12
C MET A 1 27.63 26.95 -19.61
N THR A 2 26.91 27.82 -18.91
CA THR A 2 27.04 28.05 -17.47
C THR A 2 26.08 27.15 -16.69
N ALA A 3 26.48 26.70 -15.49
CA ALA A 3 25.59 25.98 -14.58
C ALA A 3 24.36 26.83 -14.24
N VAL A 4 23.19 26.19 -14.15
CA VAL A 4 21.91 26.83 -13.80
C VAL A 4 21.38 26.14 -12.55
N ASP A 5 20.77 26.90 -11.64
CA ASP A 5 20.12 26.34 -10.46
C ASP A 5 18.99 25.40 -10.88
N THR A 6 19.19 24.10 -10.64
CA THR A 6 18.30 23.03 -11.08
C THR A 6 17.77 22.28 -9.86
N GLY A 7 16.45 22.16 -9.75
CA GLY A 7 15.79 21.34 -8.73
C GLY A 7 15.91 19.85 -9.02
N MET A 8 15.83 19.00 -7.99
CA MET A 8 15.86 17.54 -8.16
C MET A 8 14.73 17.03 -9.09
N ALA A 9 13.50 17.55 -8.97
CA ALA A 9 12.40 17.19 -9.87
C ALA A 9 12.70 17.55 -11.33
N GLN A 10 13.34 18.70 -11.57
CA GLN A 10 13.75 19.14 -12.91
C GLN A 10 14.86 18.24 -13.47
N ALA A 11 15.80 17.81 -12.64
CA ALA A 11 16.86 16.88 -13.02
C ALA A 11 16.29 15.49 -13.37
N LEU A 12 15.31 14.99 -12.61
CA LEU A 12 14.59 13.75 -12.93
C LEU A 12 13.80 13.88 -14.24
N ASN A 13 13.07 14.98 -14.43
CA ASN A 13 12.37 15.27 -15.69
C ASN A 13 13.31 15.28 -16.89
N ALA A 14 14.48 15.93 -16.75
CA ALA A 14 15.50 15.96 -17.79
C ALA A 14 16.05 14.56 -18.09
N ALA A 15 16.30 13.72 -17.08
CA ALA A 15 16.72 12.34 -17.28
C ALA A 15 15.68 11.50 -18.03
N LEU A 16 14.39 11.65 -17.70
CA LEU A 16 13.29 10.99 -18.41
C LEU A 16 13.18 11.48 -19.86
N ARG A 17 13.27 12.79 -20.10
CA ARG A 17 13.23 13.41 -21.43
C ARG A 17 14.37 12.88 -22.31
N ASP A 18 15.59 12.86 -21.77
CA ASP A 18 16.76 12.36 -22.50
C ASP A 18 16.64 10.86 -22.80
N ALA A 19 16.11 10.07 -21.87
CA ALA A 19 15.87 8.65 -22.07
C ALA A 19 14.81 8.36 -23.16
N LEU A 20 13.69 9.07 -23.10
CA LEU A 20 12.60 8.97 -24.09
C LEU A 20 13.06 9.37 -25.49
N GLY A 21 13.90 10.41 -25.59
CA GLY A 21 14.48 10.86 -26.86
C GLY A 21 15.57 9.93 -27.41
N ALA A 22 16.28 9.21 -26.55
CA ALA A 22 17.37 8.33 -26.96
C ALA A 22 16.92 6.92 -27.39
N ASP A 23 15.83 6.39 -26.81
CA ASP A 23 15.37 5.02 -27.06
C ASP A 23 13.83 4.96 -27.18
N GLU A 24 13.34 4.59 -28.36
CA GLU A 24 11.89 4.48 -28.65
C GLU A 24 11.18 3.43 -27.80
N ARG A 25 11.92 2.50 -27.19
CA ARG A 25 11.38 1.45 -26.31
C ARG A 25 11.12 1.95 -24.89
N VAL A 26 11.63 3.11 -24.50
CA VAL A 26 11.38 3.68 -23.17
C VAL A 26 9.96 4.22 -23.13
N VAL A 27 9.19 3.85 -22.12
CA VAL A 27 7.84 4.38 -21.88
C VAL A 27 7.70 4.76 -20.42
N VAL A 28 6.98 5.84 -20.14
CA VAL A 28 6.70 6.34 -18.80
C VAL A 28 5.20 6.22 -18.54
N PHE A 29 4.79 5.54 -17.48
CA PHE A 29 3.37 5.43 -17.15
C PHE A 29 3.11 5.20 -15.67
N GLY A 30 1.92 5.58 -15.24
CA GLY A 30 1.48 5.55 -13.85
C GLY A 30 0.25 6.42 -13.67
N GLU A 31 -0.10 6.70 -12.42
CA GLU A 31 -1.24 7.55 -12.09
C GLU A 31 -0.88 9.03 -12.28
N ASP A 32 -1.64 9.72 -13.14
CA ASP A 32 -1.51 11.15 -13.44
C ASP A 32 -0.16 11.59 -14.07
N VAL A 33 0.68 10.67 -14.52
CA VAL A 33 1.99 11.00 -15.13
C VAL A 33 1.89 11.58 -16.55
N GLY A 34 0.76 11.38 -17.22
CA GLY A 34 0.52 11.76 -18.60
C GLY A 34 0.15 13.23 -18.72
N ARG A 35 -1.14 13.56 -18.65
CA ARG A 35 -1.62 14.93 -18.90
C ARG A 35 -1.24 15.92 -17.79
N LEU A 36 -1.26 15.49 -16.53
CA LEU A 36 -0.95 16.35 -15.39
C LEU A 36 0.56 16.58 -15.23
N GLY A 37 1.39 15.62 -15.69
CA GLY A 37 2.84 15.64 -15.48
C GLY A 37 3.27 15.10 -14.11
N GLY A 38 2.41 14.28 -13.49
CA GLY A 38 2.59 13.74 -12.14
C GLY A 38 2.22 14.75 -11.07
N VAL A 39 1.79 14.28 -9.90
CA VAL A 39 1.39 15.13 -8.77
C VAL A 39 2.55 16.00 -8.26
N PHE A 40 3.79 15.56 -8.44
CA PHE A 40 5.01 16.29 -8.12
C PHE A 40 5.66 17.00 -9.33
N ARG A 41 5.00 17.02 -10.49
CA ARG A 41 5.49 17.64 -11.74
C ARG A 41 6.79 17.05 -12.29
N VAL A 42 7.16 15.82 -11.90
CA VAL A 42 8.39 15.17 -12.40
C VAL A 42 8.29 14.76 -13.87
N THR A 43 7.08 14.45 -14.36
CA THR A 43 6.84 14.05 -15.76
C THR A 43 6.23 15.16 -16.61
N ASP A 44 6.27 16.41 -16.12
CA ASP A 44 5.69 17.57 -16.79
C ASP A 44 6.23 17.77 -18.21
N GLY A 45 5.31 18.02 -19.14
CA GLY A 45 5.57 18.21 -20.57
C GLY A 45 6.08 16.98 -21.35
N LEU A 46 6.27 15.80 -20.73
CA LEU A 46 6.77 14.61 -21.43
C LEU A 46 5.74 14.07 -22.44
N ARG A 47 4.46 14.01 -22.06
CA ARG A 47 3.38 13.58 -22.96
C ARG A 47 3.27 14.49 -24.18
N ASP A 48 3.39 15.80 -24.01
CA ASP A 48 3.28 16.74 -25.14
C ASP A 48 4.48 16.61 -26.09
N ALA A 49 5.68 16.31 -25.56
CA ALA A 49 6.88 16.13 -26.36
C ALA A 49 6.95 14.78 -27.10
N PHE A 50 6.45 13.69 -26.50
CA PHE A 50 6.65 12.32 -26.99
C PHE A 50 5.35 11.56 -27.35
N GLY A 51 4.19 12.13 -27.08
CA GLY A 51 2.87 11.55 -27.34
C GLY A 51 2.36 10.62 -26.23
N ASP A 52 1.07 10.31 -26.32
CA ASP A 52 0.35 9.42 -25.39
C ASP A 52 0.70 7.94 -25.54
N GLY A 53 1.42 7.55 -26.60
CA GLY A 53 2.03 6.22 -26.70
C GLY A 53 3.32 6.05 -25.87
N ARG A 54 3.90 7.14 -25.35
CA ARG A 54 5.21 7.15 -24.69
C ARG A 54 5.17 7.65 -23.25
N CYS A 55 4.25 8.55 -22.92
CA CYS A 55 3.99 9.02 -21.56
C CYS A 55 2.48 9.09 -21.30
N PHE A 56 1.92 8.20 -20.48
CA PHE A 56 0.47 8.05 -20.35
C PHE A 56 -0.03 7.63 -18.96
N ASP A 57 -1.29 7.95 -18.70
CA ASP A 57 -1.99 7.64 -17.46
C ASP A 57 -2.51 6.20 -17.45
N THR A 58 -2.51 5.57 -16.28
CA THR A 58 -3.10 4.24 -16.05
C THR A 58 -4.37 4.33 -15.20
N PRO A 59 -5.20 3.26 -15.16
CA PRO A 59 -6.17 3.09 -14.07
C PRO A 59 -5.45 3.10 -12.71
N VAL A 60 -6.16 3.51 -11.66
CA VAL A 60 -5.67 3.53 -10.28
C VAL A 60 -5.55 2.10 -9.75
N SER A 61 -4.38 1.50 -9.95
CA SER A 61 -4.08 0.11 -9.59
C SER A 61 -2.58 -0.16 -9.71
N GLU A 62 -1.85 -0.03 -8.61
CA GLU A 62 -0.40 -0.15 -8.57
C GLU A 62 0.06 -1.57 -8.92
N ALA A 63 -0.71 -2.59 -8.50
CA ALA A 63 -0.49 -3.96 -8.94
C ALA A 63 -0.67 -4.12 -10.47
N GLY A 64 -1.66 -3.44 -11.05
CA GLY A 64 -1.89 -3.41 -12.49
C GLY A 64 -0.77 -2.72 -13.26
N ILE A 65 -0.29 -1.57 -12.76
CA ILE A 65 0.86 -0.83 -13.29
C ILE A 65 2.10 -1.72 -13.31
N ALA A 66 2.42 -2.35 -12.17
CA ALA A 66 3.56 -3.24 -12.04
C ALA A 66 3.45 -4.48 -12.96
N GLY A 67 2.28 -5.13 -13.01
CA GLY A 67 2.04 -6.28 -13.87
C GLY A 67 2.14 -5.94 -15.37
N LEU A 68 1.58 -4.79 -15.78
CA LEU A 68 1.71 -4.29 -17.15
C LEU A 68 3.20 -4.06 -17.50
N ALA A 69 3.95 -3.42 -16.61
CA ALA A 69 5.36 -3.16 -16.80
C ALA A 69 6.17 -4.46 -16.95
N VAL A 70 5.90 -5.49 -16.15
CA VAL A 70 6.53 -6.81 -16.33
C VAL A 70 6.24 -7.35 -17.73
N GLY A 71 4.98 -7.35 -18.17
CA GLY A 71 4.60 -7.82 -19.50
C GLY A 71 5.28 -7.04 -20.63
N MET A 72 5.33 -5.70 -20.52
CA MET A 72 6.00 -4.83 -21.49
C MET A 72 7.50 -5.08 -21.54
N ALA A 73 8.17 -5.20 -20.40
CA ALA A 73 9.59 -5.50 -20.32
C ALA A 73 9.92 -6.85 -20.97
N MET A 74 9.09 -7.88 -20.72
CA MET A 74 9.20 -9.19 -21.37
C MET A 74 9.00 -9.12 -22.89
N ALA A 75 8.21 -8.17 -23.37
CA ALA A 75 7.99 -7.92 -24.79
C ALA A 75 9.07 -7.03 -25.44
N GLY A 76 10.11 -6.64 -24.69
CA GLY A 76 11.26 -5.88 -25.20
C GLY A 76 11.16 -4.36 -25.03
N TRP A 77 10.14 -3.86 -24.32
CA TRP A 77 10.05 -2.45 -23.92
C TRP A 77 10.91 -2.16 -22.68
N ARG A 78 11.11 -0.88 -22.38
CA ARG A 78 11.87 -0.39 -21.20
C ARG A 78 10.96 0.51 -20.35
N PRO A 79 10.01 -0.08 -19.60
CA PRO A 79 9.06 0.68 -18.80
C PRO A 79 9.72 1.37 -17.61
N VAL A 80 9.34 2.64 -17.43
CA VAL A 80 9.68 3.48 -16.29
C VAL A 80 8.38 3.86 -15.61
N VAL A 81 8.00 3.11 -14.59
CA VAL A 81 6.71 3.30 -13.93
C VAL A 81 6.81 4.17 -12.69
N GLU A 82 5.76 4.91 -12.40
CA GLU A 82 5.64 5.70 -11.17
C GLU A 82 4.60 5.08 -10.24
N MET A 83 5.00 4.81 -8.99
CA MET A 83 4.07 4.64 -7.88
C MET A 83 3.92 6.00 -7.22
N GLN A 84 2.69 6.52 -7.10
CA GLN A 84 2.48 7.92 -6.76
C GLN A 84 3.03 8.29 -5.38
N PHE A 85 2.92 7.37 -4.42
CA PHE A 85 3.56 7.44 -3.10
C PHE A 85 4.07 6.06 -2.70
N ASP A 86 4.95 6.03 -1.70
CA ASP A 86 5.66 4.83 -1.28
C ASP A 86 4.79 3.80 -0.56
N ALA A 87 3.85 4.22 0.29
CA ALA A 87 2.89 3.27 0.84
C ALA A 87 1.86 2.78 -0.20
N PHE A 88 1.61 3.57 -1.25
CA PHE A 88 0.77 3.15 -2.37
C PHE A 88 1.47 2.13 -3.27
N ALA A 89 2.79 1.94 -3.13
CA ALA A 89 3.48 0.85 -3.79
C ALA A 89 3.22 -0.53 -3.14
N TYR A 90 2.61 -0.61 -1.94
CA TYR A 90 2.39 -1.90 -1.25
C TYR A 90 1.46 -2.87 -2.01
N PRO A 91 0.35 -2.45 -2.66
CA PRO A 91 -0.40 -3.31 -3.58
C PRO A 91 0.45 -3.92 -4.70
N ALA A 92 1.47 -3.22 -5.20
CA ALA A 92 2.39 -3.71 -6.22
C ALA A 92 3.48 -4.66 -5.68
N PHE A 93 3.58 -4.83 -4.36
CA PHE A 93 4.70 -5.52 -3.72
C PHE A 93 4.84 -6.98 -4.18
N GLU A 94 3.73 -7.69 -4.39
CA GLU A 94 3.75 -9.06 -4.91
C GLU A 94 4.36 -9.11 -6.32
N GLN A 95 3.94 -8.23 -7.23
CA GLN A 95 4.50 -8.15 -8.59
C GLN A 95 6.00 -7.84 -8.56
N ILE A 96 6.41 -6.90 -7.71
CA ILE A 96 7.82 -6.51 -7.58
C ILE A 96 8.66 -7.67 -7.04
N THR A 97 8.24 -8.29 -5.95
CA THR A 97 9.05 -9.27 -5.22
C THR A 97 9.00 -10.67 -5.81
N SER A 98 7.83 -11.12 -6.25
CA SER A 98 7.62 -12.47 -6.78
C SER A 98 7.90 -12.55 -8.28
N HIS A 99 7.66 -11.47 -9.04
CA HIS A 99 7.79 -11.49 -10.50
C HIS A 99 8.99 -10.70 -10.99
N MET A 100 9.06 -9.39 -10.73
CA MET A 100 10.12 -8.53 -11.26
C MET A 100 11.50 -9.02 -10.81
N ALA A 101 11.72 -9.11 -9.49
CA ALA A 101 13.01 -9.47 -8.92
C ALA A 101 13.50 -10.86 -9.34
N LYS A 102 12.59 -11.78 -9.67
CA LYS A 102 12.93 -13.19 -9.89
C LYS A 102 12.98 -13.57 -11.36
N MET A 103 12.49 -12.75 -12.28
CA MET A 103 12.26 -13.16 -13.67
C MET A 103 13.53 -13.65 -14.37
N ARG A 104 14.63 -12.90 -14.27
CA ARG A 104 15.91 -13.29 -14.88
C ARG A 104 16.41 -14.62 -14.31
N ASN A 105 16.37 -14.80 -13.00
CA ASN A 105 16.79 -16.04 -12.36
C ASN A 105 15.85 -17.21 -12.71
N ARG A 106 14.52 -16.99 -12.67
CA ARG A 106 13.48 -17.96 -13.00
C ARG A 106 13.63 -18.50 -14.42
N THR A 107 14.09 -17.66 -15.34
CA THR A 107 14.32 -18.00 -16.75
C THR A 107 15.77 -18.35 -17.06
N ARG A 108 16.64 -18.46 -16.04
CA ARG A 108 18.08 -18.73 -16.19
C ARG A 108 18.78 -17.78 -17.16
N GLY A 109 18.40 -16.51 -17.12
CA GLY A 109 18.94 -15.45 -17.96
C GLY A 109 18.29 -15.32 -19.33
N ALA A 110 17.34 -16.19 -19.71
CA ALA A 110 16.69 -16.11 -21.02
C ALA A 110 15.82 -14.86 -21.20
N VAL A 111 15.29 -14.31 -20.10
CA VAL A 111 14.50 -13.06 -20.10
C VAL A 111 15.20 -12.02 -19.23
N ALA A 112 15.59 -10.90 -19.84
CA ALA A 112 15.96 -9.68 -19.14
C ALA A 112 14.70 -8.92 -18.70
N LEU A 113 14.83 -8.04 -17.71
CA LEU A 113 13.70 -7.23 -17.24
C LEU A 113 14.14 -5.77 -17.01
N PRO A 114 14.46 -5.03 -18.09
CA PRO A 114 14.89 -3.63 -18.02
C PRO A 114 13.70 -2.75 -17.63
N LEU A 115 13.52 -2.53 -16.33
CA LEU A 115 12.33 -1.90 -15.77
C LEU A 115 12.71 -1.05 -14.56
N VAL A 116 12.17 0.17 -14.49
CA VAL A 116 12.39 1.06 -13.35
C VAL A 116 11.06 1.31 -12.65
N VAL A 117 11.00 1.12 -11.34
CA VAL A 117 9.89 1.56 -10.48
C VAL A 117 10.34 2.79 -9.71
N ARG A 118 9.84 3.96 -10.09
CA ARG A 118 10.06 5.23 -9.39
C ARG A 118 9.04 5.39 -8.27
N ILE A 119 9.50 5.75 -7.09
CA ILE A 119 8.68 5.87 -5.89
C ILE A 119 9.10 7.12 -5.11
N PRO A 120 8.25 8.16 -5.02
CA PRO A 120 8.44 9.25 -4.08
C PRO A 120 8.33 8.70 -2.64
N TYR A 121 9.38 8.82 -1.84
CA TYR A 121 9.46 8.26 -0.47
C TYR A 121 10.06 9.24 0.54
N GLY A 122 9.95 8.93 1.83
CA GLY A 122 10.49 9.74 2.93
C GLY A 122 9.53 10.85 3.38
N GLY A 123 9.68 11.28 4.62
CA GLY A 123 8.74 12.20 5.24
C GLY A 123 9.18 13.66 5.29
N GLY A 124 8.55 14.42 6.18
CA GLY A 124 8.80 15.85 6.41
C GLY A 124 8.12 16.75 5.38
N ILE A 125 6.97 16.32 4.86
CA ILE A 125 6.15 17.08 3.90
C ILE A 125 4.77 17.46 4.46
N GLY A 126 4.48 17.13 5.72
CA GLY A 126 3.15 17.34 6.30
C GLY A 126 2.05 16.50 5.66
N GLY A 127 2.42 15.32 5.13
CA GLY A 127 1.49 14.42 4.45
C GLY A 127 0.51 13.76 5.41
N VAL A 128 -0.70 13.47 4.92
CA VAL A 128 -1.63 12.58 5.64
C VAL A 128 -1.10 11.15 5.65
N GLU A 129 -1.81 10.24 6.33
CA GLU A 129 -1.43 8.82 6.39
C GLU A 129 -1.04 8.27 5.01
N HIS A 130 0.02 7.43 4.96
CA HIS A 130 0.57 6.80 3.74
C HIS A 130 1.34 7.71 2.77
N HIS A 131 1.62 8.97 3.13
CA HIS A 131 2.37 9.88 2.24
C HIS A 131 3.84 10.09 2.66
N SER A 132 4.24 9.63 3.84
CA SER A 132 5.55 9.91 4.45
C SER A 132 6.30 8.65 4.90
N ASP A 133 5.89 7.47 4.44
CA ASP A 133 6.55 6.21 4.80
C ASP A 133 8.04 6.19 4.36
N SER A 134 8.75 5.12 4.71
CA SER A 134 10.10 4.85 4.21
C SER A 134 10.25 3.35 3.98
N SER A 135 9.91 2.92 2.76
CA SER A 135 9.71 1.52 2.38
C SER A 135 10.97 0.81 1.86
N GLU A 136 12.14 1.44 1.91
CA GLU A 136 13.36 0.95 1.28
C GLU A 136 13.79 -0.44 1.77
N ALA A 137 13.53 -0.76 3.04
CA ALA A 137 13.95 -2.02 3.65
C ALA A 137 13.29 -3.23 2.98
N TYR A 138 12.02 -3.12 2.56
CA TYR A 138 11.30 -4.21 1.91
C TYR A 138 11.91 -4.55 0.54
N TYR A 139 12.29 -3.52 -0.22
CA TYR A 139 12.93 -3.69 -1.52
C TYR A 139 14.38 -4.14 -1.38
N ALA A 140 15.13 -3.57 -0.42
CA ALA A 140 16.52 -3.93 -0.18
C ALA A 140 16.68 -5.39 0.26
N HIS A 141 15.71 -5.93 1.01
CA HIS A 141 15.69 -7.35 1.39
C HIS A 141 15.38 -8.30 0.21
N THR A 142 14.85 -7.78 -0.90
CA THR A 142 14.39 -8.59 -2.03
C THR A 142 15.52 -8.81 -3.04
N ALA A 143 16.19 -9.96 -2.93
CA ALA A 143 17.24 -10.34 -3.88
C ALA A 143 16.77 -10.37 -5.34
N GLY A 144 17.55 -9.74 -6.22
CA GLY A 144 17.26 -9.59 -7.65
C GLY A 144 16.82 -8.18 -8.06
N LEU A 145 16.55 -7.31 -7.09
CA LEU A 145 16.36 -5.88 -7.30
C LEU A 145 17.68 -5.12 -7.10
N LYS A 146 17.81 -3.99 -7.80
CA LYS A 146 18.71 -2.89 -7.41
C LYS A 146 17.87 -1.82 -6.73
N VAL A 147 18.38 -1.22 -5.66
CA VAL A 147 17.65 -0.21 -4.88
C VAL A 147 18.54 1.01 -4.68
N VAL A 148 18.07 2.16 -5.18
CA VAL A 148 18.86 3.39 -5.25
C VAL A 148 18.03 4.58 -4.77
N THR A 149 18.70 5.55 -4.18
CA THR A 149 18.08 6.81 -3.76
C THR A 149 19.07 7.97 -3.89
N PRO A 150 18.77 8.98 -4.72
CA PRO A 150 19.64 10.14 -4.89
C PRO A 150 19.53 11.09 -3.69
N ALA A 151 20.63 11.76 -3.33
CA ALA A 151 20.61 12.84 -2.34
C ALA A 151 20.70 14.25 -2.97
N THR A 152 21.16 14.34 -4.23
CA THR A 152 21.36 15.62 -4.95
C THR A 152 20.69 15.57 -6.32
N ALA A 153 20.51 16.72 -6.97
CA ALA A 153 19.92 16.78 -8.31
C ALA A 153 20.84 16.14 -9.37
N ALA A 154 22.16 16.29 -9.24
CA ALA A 154 23.15 15.63 -10.08
C ALA A 154 23.04 14.10 -10.02
N ASP A 155 22.86 13.56 -8.81
CA ASP A 155 22.63 12.13 -8.62
C ASP A 155 21.28 11.69 -9.15
N ALA A 156 20.24 12.48 -8.93
CA ALA A 156 18.90 12.16 -9.41
C ALA A 156 18.90 12.00 -10.95
N TYR A 157 19.56 12.92 -11.68
CA TYR A 157 19.73 12.79 -13.12
C TYR A 157 20.55 11.55 -13.49
N SER A 158 21.77 11.43 -12.95
CA SER A 158 22.72 10.41 -13.38
C SER A 158 22.25 8.99 -13.04
N LEU A 159 21.77 8.78 -11.81
CA LEU A 159 21.31 7.47 -11.35
C LEU A 159 20.02 7.04 -12.06
N LEU A 160 19.12 7.97 -12.42
CA LEU A 160 17.91 7.61 -13.16
C LEU A 160 18.24 7.23 -14.60
N ARG A 161 19.17 7.94 -15.26
CA ARG A 161 19.67 7.53 -16.58
C ARG A 161 20.29 6.15 -16.53
N GLU A 162 21.12 5.87 -15.52
CA GLU A 162 21.70 4.54 -15.30
C GLU A 162 20.62 3.48 -15.03
N ALA A 163 19.60 3.78 -14.22
CA ALA A 163 18.50 2.86 -13.92
C ALA A 163 17.74 2.44 -15.18
N ILE A 164 17.44 3.41 -16.05
CA ILE A 164 16.73 3.15 -17.32
C ILE A 164 17.60 2.35 -18.28
N ASP A 165 18.92 2.58 -18.25
CA ASP A 165 19.88 1.88 -19.10
C ASP A 165 20.25 0.49 -18.57
N ASP A 166 19.91 0.16 -17.33
CA ASP A 166 20.17 -1.13 -16.70
C ASP A 166 19.30 -2.27 -17.31
N PRO A 167 19.87 -3.49 -17.47
CA PRO A 167 19.10 -4.63 -17.96
C PRO A 167 18.26 -5.33 -16.87
N ASP A 168 18.42 -4.96 -15.59
CA ASP A 168 17.76 -5.54 -14.43
C ASP A 168 16.74 -4.57 -13.80
N PRO A 169 15.77 -5.08 -13.01
CA PRO A 169 14.77 -4.22 -12.39
C PRO A 169 15.38 -3.34 -11.30
N VAL A 170 15.09 -2.03 -11.35
CA VAL A 170 15.58 -1.02 -10.41
C VAL A 170 14.41 -0.38 -9.66
N ILE A 171 14.51 -0.34 -8.34
CA ILE A 171 13.67 0.50 -7.48
C ILE A 171 14.39 1.82 -7.26
N PHE A 172 13.79 2.90 -7.74
CA PHE A 172 14.33 4.24 -7.70
C PHE A 172 13.53 5.10 -6.70
N LEU A 173 14.08 5.31 -5.51
CA LEU A 173 13.41 5.97 -4.40
C LEU A 173 13.74 7.47 -4.37
N GLU A 174 12.75 8.31 -4.61
CA GLU A 174 12.91 9.76 -4.75
C GLU A 174 12.58 10.48 -3.44
N PRO A 175 13.54 11.16 -2.79
CA PRO A 175 13.25 11.86 -1.55
C PRO A 175 12.29 13.03 -1.79
N LYS A 176 11.00 12.83 -1.52
CA LYS A 176 9.95 13.75 -1.99
C LYS A 176 10.07 15.15 -1.38
N ARG A 177 10.53 15.26 -0.13
CA ARG A 177 10.87 16.53 0.53
C ARG A 177 11.96 17.33 -0.20
N ARG A 178 12.77 16.69 -1.06
CA ARG A 178 13.92 17.28 -1.74
C ARG A 178 13.67 17.65 -3.20
N TYR A 179 12.48 17.39 -3.75
CA TYR A 179 12.18 17.68 -5.17
C TYR A 179 12.54 19.10 -5.61
N TRP A 180 12.31 20.09 -4.75
CA TRP A 180 12.54 21.51 -5.04
C TRP A 180 13.85 22.04 -4.47
N THR A 181 14.69 21.19 -3.87
CA THR A 181 16.05 21.58 -3.48
C THR A 181 16.87 21.81 -4.75
N LYS A 182 17.42 23.02 -4.88
CA LYS A 182 18.18 23.45 -6.06
C LYS A 182 19.68 23.39 -5.79
N GLU A 183 20.43 23.05 -6.82
CA GLU A 183 21.88 23.21 -6.84
C GLU A 183 22.34 23.72 -8.22
N PRO A 184 23.48 24.45 -8.30
CA PRO A 184 24.07 24.82 -9.58
C PRO A 184 24.49 23.58 -10.36
N LEU A 185 23.78 23.29 -11.45
CA LEU A 185 23.97 22.05 -12.20
C LEU A 185 24.05 22.32 -13.71
N GLN A 186 24.88 21.55 -14.39
CA GLN A 186 24.91 21.47 -15.84
C GLN A 186 24.59 20.04 -16.26
N LEU A 187 23.52 19.88 -17.04
CA LEU A 187 23.10 18.59 -17.60
C LEU A 187 23.55 18.48 -19.08
N PRO A 188 23.85 17.26 -19.58
CA PRO A 188 23.87 15.99 -18.87
C PRO A 188 25.05 15.90 -17.90
N VAL A 189 24.86 15.22 -16.76
CA VAL A 189 25.92 14.95 -15.77
C VAL A 189 26.04 13.45 -15.54
N ARG A 190 27.25 12.99 -15.18
CA ARG A 190 27.48 11.62 -14.75
C ARG A 190 28.18 11.61 -13.40
N THR A 191 27.60 10.94 -12.43
CA THR A 191 28.16 10.71 -11.09
C THR A 191 28.65 9.26 -10.96
N GLY A 192 29.04 8.82 -9.76
CA GLY A 192 29.50 7.43 -9.55
C GLY A 192 28.38 6.42 -9.87
N PRO A 193 28.71 5.23 -10.39
CA PRO A 193 27.71 4.23 -10.78
C PRO A 193 27.00 3.59 -9.58
N PHE A 194 26.05 2.70 -9.85
CA PHE A 194 25.43 1.88 -8.81
C PHE A 194 26.48 1.11 -8.00
N GLY A 195 26.25 1.05 -6.69
CA GLY A 195 27.17 0.43 -5.74
C GLY A 195 28.43 1.27 -5.48
N THR A 196 28.41 2.58 -5.76
CA THR A 196 29.47 3.51 -5.39
C THR A 196 28.93 4.60 -4.46
N ALA A 197 29.41 4.62 -3.21
CA ALA A 197 29.11 5.66 -2.24
C ALA A 197 29.90 6.95 -2.53
N ALA A 198 29.43 8.09 -2.01
CA ALA A 198 30.10 9.38 -2.15
C ALA A 198 30.43 9.98 -0.78
N VAL A 199 31.69 10.38 -0.59
CA VAL A 199 32.08 11.24 0.53
C VAL A 199 31.62 12.66 0.23
N ARG A 200 30.59 13.13 0.94
CA ARG A 200 30.02 14.47 0.77
C ARG A 200 30.74 15.53 1.59
N ARG A 201 31.34 15.12 2.69
CA ARG A 201 32.23 15.91 3.55
C ARG A 201 33.30 14.96 4.07
N ALA A 202 34.57 15.28 3.88
CA ALA A 202 35.66 14.51 4.48
C ALA A 202 35.75 14.78 5.98
N GLY A 203 36.22 13.81 6.75
CA GLY A 203 36.55 14.00 8.16
C GLY A 203 37.26 12.80 8.77
N ASP A 204 37.88 13.00 9.94
CA ASP A 204 38.77 12.01 10.54
C ASP A 204 38.28 11.40 11.87
N ASP A 205 37.31 12.00 12.57
CA ASP A 205 36.93 11.55 13.92
C ASP A 205 35.81 10.48 13.93
N VAL A 206 34.81 10.63 13.06
CA VAL A 206 33.62 9.78 12.98
C VAL A 206 33.13 9.67 11.54
N THR A 207 32.77 8.46 11.10
CA THR A 207 32.00 8.22 9.87
C THR A 207 30.50 8.33 10.14
N LEU A 208 29.84 9.29 9.52
CA LEU A 208 28.40 9.49 9.51
C LEU A 208 27.81 8.98 8.18
N VAL A 209 27.18 7.81 8.22
CA VAL A 209 26.59 7.16 7.07
C VAL A 209 25.13 7.58 6.91
N ALA A 210 24.75 8.06 5.73
CA ALA A 210 23.37 8.43 5.41
C ALA A 210 23.02 8.08 3.95
N TYR A 211 21.75 8.17 3.60
CA TYR A 211 21.27 8.01 2.22
C TYR A 211 19.98 8.80 2.01
N GLY A 212 19.68 9.12 0.74
CA GLY A 212 18.45 9.80 0.33
C GLY A 212 18.18 11.08 1.12
N PRO A 213 17.00 11.25 1.75
CA PRO A 213 16.62 12.50 2.42
C PRO A 213 17.49 12.83 3.65
N SER A 214 18.09 11.82 4.29
CA SER A 214 18.87 11.97 5.52
C SER A 214 20.26 12.59 5.30
N VAL A 215 20.76 12.62 4.06
CA VAL A 215 22.10 13.17 3.76
C VAL A 215 22.18 14.66 4.08
N ALA A 216 21.13 15.43 3.78
CA ALA A 216 21.10 16.86 4.12
C ALA A 216 21.12 17.10 5.64
N VAL A 217 20.44 16.25 6.41
CA VAL A 217 20.47 16.30 7.89
C VAL A 217 21.85 15.93 8.42
N ALA A 218 22.50 14.93 7.81
CA ALA A 218 23.85 14.52 8.17
C ALA A 218 24.90 15.61 7.90
N LEU A 219 24.80 16.29 6.75
CA LEU A 219 25.67 17.42 6.41
C LEU A 219 25.51 18.58 7.40
N GLU A 220 24.27 18.93 7.77
CA GLU A 220 24.03 19.99 8.74
C GLU A 220 24.52 19.62 10.15
N ALA A 221 24.30 18.37 10.58
CA ALA A 221 24.85 17.87 11.85
C ALA A 221 26.38 17.90 11.85
N ALA A 222 27.03 17.51 10.74
CA ALA A 222 28.49 17.56 10.62
C ALA A 222 29.03 19.00 10.70
N ARG A 223 28.34 19.96 10.05
CA ARG A 223 28.68 21.39 10.12
C ARG A 223 28.60 21.95 11.54
N LEU A 224 27.56 21.59 12.29
CA LEU A 224 27.41 22.00 13.69
C LEU A 224 28.44 21.31 14.61
N ALA A 225 28.71 20.03 14.38
CA ALA A 225 29.71 19.28 15.13
C ALA A 225 31.13 19.84 14.94
N GLU A 226 31.46 20.34 13.74
CA GLU A 226 32.74 21.01 13.45
C GLU A 226 32.92 22.29 14.28
N ALA A 227 31.86 23.07 14.50
CA ALA A 227 31.90 24.24 15.37
C ALA A 227 32.23 23.89 16.83
N GLU A 228 31.98 22.64 17.23
CA GLU A 228 32.37 22.09 18.53
C GLU A 228 33.70 21.31 18.49
N GLY A 229 34.42 21.35 17.37
CA GLY A 229 35.70 20.68 17.17
C GLY A 229 35.59 19.17 17.02
N LEU A 230 34.53 18.66 16.39
CA LEU A 230 34.43 17.26 15.96
C LEU A 230 34.42 17.20 14.43
N ASP A 231 35.39 16.52 13.85
CA ASP A 231 35.52 16.41 12.39
C ASP A 231 34.81 15.15 11.86
N VAL A 232 33.65 15.36 11.24
CA VAL A 232 32.73 14.28 10.84
C VAL A 232 32.76 14.03 9.34
N GLU A 233 33.16 12.83 8.93
CA GLU A 233 32.99 12.41 7.54
C GLU A 233 31.52 12.08 7.27
N VAL A 234 30.94 12.65 6.20
CA VAL A 234 29.59 12.30 5.74
C VAL A 234 29.68 11.42 4.51
N LEU A 235 29.30 10.16 4.66
CA LEU A 235 29.26 9.16 3.60
C LEU A 235 27.82 8.94 3.13
N ASP A 236 27.52 9.37 1.91
CA ASP A 236 26.24 9.13 1.23
C ASP A 236 26.31 7.81 0.46
N LEU A 237 25.47 6.84 0.83
CA LEU A 237 25.51 5.51 0.23
C LEU A 237 25.05 5.51 -1.23
N ARG A 238 24.06 6.33 -1.59
CA ARG A 238 23.42 6.43 -2.93
C ARG A 238 22.70 5.16 -3.41
N THR A 239 23.35 4.01 -3.31
CA THR A 239 22.82 2.67 -3.62
C THR A 239 22.74 1.85 -2.34
N LEU A 240 21.57 1.28 -2.08
CA LEU A 240 21.34 0.36 -0.96
C LEU A 240 21.58 -1.09 -1.39
N VAL A 241 21.25 -1.41 -2.64
CA VAL A 241 21.51 -2.72 -3.24
C VAL A 241 22.04 -2.55 -4.68
N PRO A 242 23.27 -2.97 -4.98
CA PRO A 242 24.30 -3.46 -4.05
C PRO A 242 24.91 -2.34 -3.19
N LEU A 243 25.21 -2.63 -1.92
CA LEU A 243 25.88 -1.71 -1.01
C LEU A 243 27.39 -1.62 -1.33
N ASP A 244 27.96 -0.42 -1.30
CA ASP A 244 29.41 -0.17 -1.41
C ASP A 244 30.11 -0.49 -0.08
N ASP A 245 30.40 -1.77 0.15
CA ASP A 245 31.10 -2.20 1.36
C ASP A 245 32.54 -1.64 1.42
N ASP A 246 33.19 -1.44 0.28
CA ASP A 246 34.61 -1.06 0.23
C ASP A 246 34.77 0.39 0.71
N ALA A 247 33.96 1.32 0.19
CA ALA A 247 33.97 2.71 0.66
C ALA A 247 33.53 2.81 2.14
N LEU A 248 32.47 2.07 2.53
CA LEU A 248 31.97 2.04 3.89
C LEU A 248 33.04 1.56 4.88
N THR A 249 33.67 0.43 4.61
CA THR A 249 34.67 -0.15 5.52
C THR A 249 35.96 0.65 5.52
N ALA A 250 36.39 1.22 4.39
CA ALA A 250 37.56 2.10 4.33
C ALA A 250 37.37 3.37 5.17
N SER A 251 36.19 3.99 5.10
CA SER A 251 35.83 5.15 5.94
C SER A 251 35.83 4.80 7.42
N VAL A 252 35.12 3.74 7.81
CA VAL A 252 35.01 3.35 9.23
C VAL A 252 36.35 2.88 9.80
N ARG A 253 37.20 2.22 9.02
CA ARG A 253 38.55 1.83 9.49
C ARG A 253 39.44 3.05 9.76
N ARG A 254 39.28 4.13 8.99
CA ARG A 254 40.03 5.38 9.20
C ARG A 254 39.57 6.08 10.48
N THR A 255 38.27 6.30 10.63
CA THR A 255 37.72 7.08 11.76
C THR A 255 37.60 6.25 13.05
N GLY A 256 37.40 4.94 12.92
CA GLY A 256 37.18 4.00 14.02
C GLY A 256 35.82 4.14 14.71
N ARG A 257 34.89 4.96 14.20
CA ARG A 257 33.57 5.20 14.78
C ARG A 257 32.54 5.39 13.68
N CYS A 258 31.33 4.84 13.87
CA CYS A 258 30.29 4.87 12.86
C CYS A 258 28.92 5.22 13.47
N LEU A 259 28.23 6.18 12.86
CA LEU A 259 26.83 6.50 13.11
C LEU A 259 26.05 6.34 11.80
N VAL A 260 24.94 5.60 11.81
CA VAL A 260 24.07 5.44 10.63
C VAL A 260 22.78 6.24 10.83
N VAL A 261 22.35 7.01 9.84
CA VAL A 261 21.13 7.82 9.87
C VAL A 261 20.21 7.49 8.70
N HIS A 262 18.94 7.23 9.00
CA HIS A 262 17.89 7.05 8.00
C HIS A 262 16.50 7.35 8.56
N GLU A 263 15.54 7.74 7.72
CA GLU A 263 14.19 8.10 8.19
C GLU A 263 13.32 6.91 8.57
N ALA A 264 13.53 5.74 7.96
CA ALA A 264 12.79 4.52 8.28
C ALA A 264 12.90 4.12 9.76
N GLN A 265 11.96 3.27 10.19
CA GLN A 265 11.91 2.68 11.52
C GLN A 265 13.23 1.99 11.89
N GLY A 266 13.55 1.99 13.18
CA GLY A 266 14.82 1.48 13.68
C GLY A 266 14.90 -0.05 13.67
N PHE A 267 13.81 -0.73 13.97
CA PHE A 267 13.74 -2.19 13.95
C PHE A 267 13.70 -2.71 12.51
N ALA A 268 14.64 -3.59 12.16
CA ALA A 268 14.77 -4.19 10.83
C ALA A 268 14.95 -3.21 9.64
N GLY A 269 15.21 -1.92 9.90
CA GLY A 269 15.60 -0.96 8.86
C GLY A 269 16.99 -1.26 8.27
N VAL A 270 17.30 -0.67 7.11
CA VAL A 270 18.57 -0.91 6.38
C VAL A 270 19.80 -0.55 7.23
N GLY A 271 19.68 0.40 8.15
CA GLY A 271 20.75 0.72 9.10
C GLY A 271 21.18 -0.46 9.98
N ALA A 272 20.32 -1.45 10.22
CA ALA A 272 20.67 -2.66 10.97
C ALA A 272 21.67 -3.54 10.19
N GLU A 273 21.44 -3.74 8.88
CA GLU A 273 22.35 -4.48 8.00
C GLU A 273 23.70 -3.75 7.86
N ILE A 274 23.68 -2.43 7.70
CA ILE A 274 24.90 -1.61 7.65
C ILE A 274 25.70 -1.78 8.94
N ALA A 275 25.05 -1.68 10.10
CA ALA A 275 25.72 -1.86 11.38
C ALA A 275 26.31 -3.26 11.55
N ALA A 276 25.60 -4.31 11.13
CA ALA A 276 26.09 -5.69 11.16
C ALA A 276 27.32 -5.87 10.26
N ARG A 277 27.28 -5.37 9.03
CA ARG A 277 28.40 -5.45 8.08
C ARG A 277 29.64 -4.70 8.56
N VAL A 278 29.46 -3.50 9.10
CA VAL A 278 30.55 -2.74 9.73
C VAL A 278 31.13 -3.50 10.92
N GLN A 279 30.26 -4.06 11.77
CA GLN A 279 30.68 -4.83 12.94
C GLN A 279 31.50 -6.07 12.53
N GLU A 280 31.09 -6.81 11.52
CA GLU A 280 31.80 -8.00 11.03
C GLU A 280 33.14 -7.66 10.37
N ARG A 281 33.18 -6.59 9.57
CA ARG A 281 34.33 -6.28 8.70
C ARG A 281 35.32 -5.29 9.30
N CYS A 282 34.93 -4.55 10.33
CA CYS A 282 35.74 -3.50 10.95
C CYS A 282 35.92 -3.68 12.47
N PHE A 283 35.60 -4.86 13.03
CA PHE A 283 35.66 -5.09 14.48
C PHE A 283 36.99 -4.67 15.11
N ASP A 284 38.10 -4.96 14.43
CA ASP A 284 39.47 -4.63 14.85
C ASP A 284 39.78 -3.14 14.85
N ALA A 285 39.01 -2.33 14.12
CA ALA A 285 39.19 -0.88 14.01
C ALA A 285 38.18 -0.06 14.84
N LEU A 286 37.09 -0.68 15.31
CA LEU A 286 36.02 0.02 16.04
C LEU A 286 36.46 0.42 17.45
N ARG A 287 36.36 1.72 17.74
CA ARG A 287 36.63 2.35 19.05
C ARG A 287 35.37 2.56 19.89
N ALA A 288 34.20 2.38 19.28
CA ALA A 288 32.87 2.55 19.87
C ALA A 288 31.87 1.63 19.11
N PRO A 289 30.73 1.25 19.72
CA PRO A 289 29.70 0.52 18.99
C PRO A 289 29.17 1.34 17.82
N VAL A 290 28.76 0.67 16.74
CA VAL A 290 28.02 1.33 15.65
C VAL A 290 26.65 1.75 16.19
N LEU A 291 26.38 3.07 16.19
CA LEU A 291 25.10 3.61 16.63
C LEU A 291 24.21 3.92 15.42
N ARG A 292 22.90 4.03 15.68
CA ARG A 292 21.90 4.33 14.66
C ARG A 292 20.95 5.41 15.16
N VAL A 293 20.61 6.37 14.30
CA VAL A 293 19.59 7.40 14.55
C VAL A 293 18.53 7.29 13.46
N THR A 294 17.35 6.86 13.85
CA THR A 294 16.30 6.43 12.93
C THR A 294 14.96 7.08 13.23
N GLY A 295 13.96 6.88 12.38
CA GLY A 295 12.56 6.99 12.79
C GLY A 295 12.26 6.08 13.99
N PHE A 296 11.19 6.38 14.73
CA PHE A 296 10.76 5.54 15.86
C PHE A 296 10.01 4.29 15.38
N ASP A 297 10.02 3.23 16.20
CA ASP A 297 9.33 1.96 15.92
C ASP A 297 7.81 2.06 16.20
N ILE A 298 7.18 3.00 15.51
CA ILE A 298 5.74 3.28 15.51
C ILE A 298 5.28 3.49 14.06
N PRO A 299 3.98 3.35 13.76
CA PRO A 299 3.43 3.84 12.49
C PRO A 299 3.81 5.31 12.26
N TYR A 300 4.00 5.71 11.00
CA TYR A 300 4.37 7.09 10.69
C TYR A 300 3.32 8.04 11.26
N PRO A 301 3.70 9.03 12.08
CA PRO A 301 2.73 9.81 12.82
C PRO A 301 2.07 10.89 11.93
N PRO A 302 0.94 11.47 12.38
CA PRO A 302 0.35 12.63 11.72
C PRO A 302 1.31 13.83 11.62
N PRO A 303 1.09 14.76 10.69
CA PRO A 303 1.97 15.92 10.42
C PRO A 303 2.47 16.67 11.66
N LEU A 304 1.60 16.89 12.65
CA LEU A 304 1.93 17.64 13.86
C LEU A 304 3.07 17.01 14.69
N LEU A 305 3.29 15.70 14.53
CA LEU A 305 4.30 14.94 15.28
C LEU A 305 5.47 14.48 14.40
N GLU A 306 5.50 14.89 13.13
CA GLU A 306 6.47 14.45 12.12
C GLU A 306 7.90 14.82 12.52
N ASP A 307 8.11 16.06 12.97
CA ASP A 307 9.42 16.57 13.41
C ASP A 307 9.99 15.79 14.61
N ALA A 308 9.14 15.30 15.50
CA ALA A 308 9.58 14.49 16.63
C ALA A 308 10.01 13.08 16.18
N HIS A 309 9.31 12.51 15.19
CA HIS A 309 9.59 11.17 14.68
C HIS A 309 10.86 11.09 13.85
N LEU A 310 11.07 12.06 12.96
CA LEU A 310 12.23 12.08 12.07
C LEU A 310 13.56 12.16 12.83
N PRO A 311 14.65 11.60 12.25
CA PRO A 311 15.99 11.67 12.84
C PRO A 311 16.60 13.06 12.64
N GLY A 312 16.04 14.09 13.28
CA GLY A 312 16.50 15.49 13.14
C GLY A 312 17.93 15.74 13.63
N VAL A 313 18.50 16.88 13.23
CA VAL A 313 19.89 17.29 13.48
C VAL A 313 20.33 17.09 14.94
N ARG A 314 19.49 17.51 15.90
CA ARG A 314 19.78 17.35 17.34
C ARG A 314 20.01 15.89 17.73
N ARG A 315 19.16 14.96 17.27
CA ARG A 315 19.28 13.53 17.56
C ARG A 315 20.55 12.94 16.94
N VAL A 316 20.96 13.44 15.77
CA VAL A 316 22.21 13.05 15.11
C VAL A 316 23.42 13.55 15.91
N LEU A 317 23.44 14.81 16.33
CA LEU A 317 24.49 15.36 17.21
C LEU A 317 24.62 14.58 18.52
N ASP A 318 23.50 14.31 19.20
CA ASP A 318 23.48 13.48 20.42
C ASP A 318 24.07 12.08 20.15
N GLY A 319 23.75 11.48 19.00
CA GLY A 319 24.33 10.22 18.54
C GLY A 319 25.85 10.29 18.34
N LEU A 320 26.34 11.36 17.71
CA LEU A 320 27.77 11.60 17.50
C LEU A 320 28.51 11.76 18.84
N TYR A 321 27.96 12.53 19.78
CA TYR A 321 28.56 12.73 21.10
C TYR A 321 28.60 11.43 21.92
N ARG A 322 27.62 10.54 21.72
CA ARG A 322 27.64 9.19 22.29
C ARG A 322 28.71 8.28 21.70
N LEU A 323 29.37 8.63 20.60
CA LEU A 323 30.52 7.85 20.10
C LEU A 323 31.86 8.32 20.69
N LEU A 324 31.88 9.46 21.37
CA LEU A 324 33.09 10.03 21.96
C LEU A 324 33.38 9.46 23.36
N PRO A 325 34.66 9.44 23.80
CA PRO A 325 35.05 9.06 25.16
C PRO A 325 34.43 9.98 26.22
N ASP A 326 34.20 9.46 27.43
CA ASP A 326 33.55 10.22 28.52
C ASP A 326 34.27 11.51 28.93
N SER A 327 35.61 11.57 28.78
CA SER A 327 36.40 12.78 29.01
C SER A 327 36.01 13.92 28.05
N SER A 328 35.70 13.57 26.80
CA SER A 328 35.30 14.52 25.76
C SER A 328 33.83 14.95 25.90
N ARG A 329 32.96 14.05 26.39
CA ARG A 329 31.55 14.35 26.65
C ARG A 329 31.36 15.38 27.77
N ARG A 330 32.11 15.26 28.88
CA ARG A 330 32.00 16.18 30.03
C ARG A 330 32.43 17.62 29.70
N ALA A 331 33.48 17.79 28.89
CA ALA A 331 33.94 19.10 28.46
C ALA A 331 32.87 19.85 27.62
N ARG A 332 32.15 19.14 26.75
CA ARG A 332 31.16 19.74 25.85
C ARG A 332 29.79 19.97 26.48
N HIS A 333 29.38 19.11 27.43
CA HIS A 333 28.17 19.34 28.22
C HIS A 333 28.26 20.60 29.11
N THR A 334 29.49 21.07 29.38
CA THR A 334 29.75 22.32 30.11
C THR A 334 29.65 23.55 29.19
N LEU A 335 29.98 23.42 27.91
CA LEU A 335 29.82 24.47 26.89
C LEU A 335 28.36 24.66 26.45
N ALA A 336 27.56 23.59 26.40
CA ALA A 336 26.12 23.67 26.13
C ALA A 336 25.29 24.25 27.31
N ALA A 337 25.85 24.29 28.53
CA ALA A 337 25.19 24.79 29.73
C ALA A 337 25.37 26.31 29.96
N THR A 338 26.26 26.98 29.21
CA THR A 338 26.32 28.44 29.18
C THR A 338 25.32 28.94 28.15
N GLY A 339 24.12 29.28 28.62
CA GLY A 339 22.96 29.62 27.79
C GLY A 339 23.22 30.72 26.76
N ALA A 340 22.93 30.42 25.50
CA ALA A 340 22.54 31.43 24.54
C ALA A 340 21.16 32.00 24.93
N PRO A 341 20.89 33.30 24.80
CA PRO A 341 19.56 33.84 25.02
C PRO A 341 18.58 33.17 24.04
N ALA A 342 17.38 32.83 24.52
CA ALA A 342 16.32 32.22 23.70
C ALA A 342 16.05 33.11 22.47
N ALA A 343 16.40 32.61 21.28
CA ALA A 343 16.15 33.29 20.04
C ALA A 343 14.64 33.27 19.75
N GLY A 344 14.04 34.44 19.49
CA GLY A 344 12.63 34.53 19.09
C GLY A 344 12.37 33.73 17.81
N ARG A 345 11.20 33.09 17.72
CA ARG A 345 10.78 32.31 16.55
C ARG A 345 9.94 33.20 15.63
N THR A 346 10.33 33.25 14.36
CA THR A 346 9.62 34.04 13.35
C THR A 346 8.64 33.15 12.58
N PHE A 347 7.37 33.55 12.56
CA PHE A 347 6.31 32.93 11.77
C PHE A 347 6.35 33.57 10.40
N LEU A 348 6.53 32.76 9.37
CA LEU A 348 6.55 33.18 7.98
C LEU A 348 5.16 33.02 7.38
N LEU A 349 4.78 33.85 6.41
CA LEU A 349 3.53 33.68 5.67
C LEU A 349 3.51 32.28 5.02
N PRO A 350 2.60 31.37 5.41
CA PRO A 350 2.50 30.05 4.81
C PRO A 350 1.89 30.13 3.41
N ASP A 351 2.10 29.09 2.59
CA ASP A 351 1.36 28.95 1.34
C ASP A 351 -0.12 28.71 1.67
N LEU A 352 -0.99 29.62 1.22
CA LEU A 352 -2.43 29.60 1.47
C LEU A 352 -3.21 28.74 0.46
N GLY A 353 -2.52 28.05 -0.44
CA GLY A 353 -3.08 27.15 -1.44
C GLY A 353 -3.11 27.74 -2.86
N GLU A 354 -3.17 26.85 -3.86
CA GLU A 354 -3.30 27.17 -5.30
C GLU A 354 -2.12 27.90 -5.97
N GLY A 355 -0.94 27.94 -5.34
CA GLY A 355 0.27 28.55 -5.94
C GLY A 355 0.26 30.07 -5.93
N LEU A 356 -0.42 30.68 -4.96
CA LEU A 356 -0.39 32.12 -4.72
C LEU A 356 0.98 32.55 -4.21
N ALA A 357 1.57 33.60 -4.80
CA ALA A 357 2.91 34.08 -4.45
C ALA A 357 2.92 35.10 -3.30
N GLU A 358 1.78 35.75 -3.04
CA GLU A 358 1.65 36.86 -2.11
C GLU A 358 0.24 36.93 -1.50
N ALA A 359 0.12 37.58 -0.33
CA ALA A 359 -1.15 37.88 0.32
C ALA A 359 -1.10 39.28 0.98
N GLU A 360 -2.22 40.00 0.97
CA GLU A 360 -2.35 41.29 1.65
C GLU A 360 -2.80 41.06 3.11
N VAL A 361 -2.13 41.68 4.09
CA VAL A 361 -2.55 41.60 5.49
C VAL A 361 -3.69 42.59 5.74
N LEU A 362 -4.93 42.11 5.85
CA LEU A 362 -6.10 42.97 6.07
C LEU A 362 -6.10 43.58 7.48
N GLU A 363 -5.90 42.74 8.49
CA GLU A 363 -6.00 43.14 9.90
C GLU A 363 -5.11 42.28 10.79
N TRP A 364 -4.38 42.93 11.71
CA TRP A 364 -3.69 42.26 12.81
C TRP A 364 -4.63 42.12 14.01
N ARG A 365 -4.75 40.90 14.52
CA ARG A 365 -5.56 40.57 15.72
C ARG A 365 -4.74 40.61 17.02
N VAL A 366 -3.44 40.86 16.91
CA VAL A 366 -2.46 40.94 18.02
C VAL A 366 -1.51 42.12 17.81
N ALA A 367 -0.97 42.66 18.89
CA ALA A 367 0.03 43.73 18.88
C ALA A 367 1.37 43.26 19.49
N VAL A 368 2.45 43.99 19.20
CA VAL A 368 3.74 43.77 19.85
C VAL A 368 3.58 43.97 21.37
N GLY A 369 3.99 42.97 22.14
CA GLY A 369 3.83 42.90 23.59
C GLY A 369 2.67 41.99 24.04
N ASP A 370 1.78 41.59 23.14
CA ASP A 370 0.66 40.72 23.49
C ASP A 370 1.12 39.27 23.75
N PRO A 371 0.53 38.59 24.75
CA PRO A 371 0.64 37.15 24.86
C PRO A 371 -0.21 36.48 23.79
N VAL A 372 0.34 35.46 23.15
CA VAL A 372 -0.33 34.66 22.12
C VAL A 372 -0.24 33.19 22.51
N GLU A 373 -1.36 32.48 22.41
CA GLU A 373 -1.44 31.03 22.59
C GLU A 373 -1.24 30.30 21.25
N HIS A 374 -0.84 29.03 21.31
CA HIS A 374 -0.77 28.19 20.12
C HIS A 374 -2.17 28.09 19.46
N ASP A 375 -2.21 28.22 18.14
CA ASP A 375 -3.41 28.29 17.29
C ASP A 375 -4.32 29.53 17.48
N GLN A 376 -3.91 30.53 18.27
CA GLN A 376 -4.65 31.78 18.38
C GLN A 376 -4.60 32.55 17.06
N ALA A 377 -5.75 33.03 16.58
CA ALA A 377 -5.82 33.87 15.38
C ALA A 377 -5.03 35.18 15.56
N VAL A 378 -4.00 35.39 14.74
CA VAL A 378 -3.08 36.54 14.83
C VAL A 378 -3.26 37.55 13.73
N ALA A 379 -3.69 37.13 12.54
CA ALA A 379 -3.91 38.03 11.41
C ALA A 379 -5.02 37.51 10.50
N GLU A 380 -5.64 38.41 9.76
CA GLU A 380 -6.52 38.10 8.64
C GLU A 380 -5.84 38.59 7.36
N VAL A 381 -5.71 37.70 6.37
CA VAL A 381 -5.00 37.97 5.11
C VAL A 381 -5.94 37.75 3.93
N GLU A 382 -5.89 38.63 2.93
CA GLU A 382 -6.63 38.51 1.68
C GLU A 382 -5.75 37.98 0.57
N THR A 383 -6.29 37.00 -0.15
CA THR A 383 -5.73 36.50 -1.40
C THR A 383 -6.65 36.90 -2.55
N ALA A 384 -6.22 36.73 -3.80
CA ALA A 384 -7.01 37.04 -5.00
C ALA A 384 -8.39 36.35 -5.09
N LYS A 385 -8.71 35.41 -4.19
CA LYS A 385 -9.97 34.64 -4.20
C LYS A 385 -10.74 34.68 -2.88
N SER A 386 -10.09 34.87 -1.72
CA SER A 386 -10.73 34.78 -0.40
C SER A 386 -9.87 35.39 0.71
N ALA A 387 -10.52 35.85 1.79
CA ALA A 387 -9.86 36.18 3.06
C ALA A 387 -9.68 34.92 3.92
N VAL A 388 -8.53 34.79 4.58
CA VAL A 388 -8.13 33.64 5.40
C VAL A 388 -7.59 34.13 6.74
N THR A 389 -8.01 33.49 7.84
CA THR A 389 -7.48 33.77 9.18
C THR A 389 -6.23 32.94 9.43
N LEU A 390 -5.14 33.59 9.84
CA LEU A 390 -3.88 32.95 10.20
C LEU A 390 -3.81 32.65 11.71
N PRO A 391 -3.78 31.37 12.12
CA PRO A 391 -3.48 30.98 13.50
C PRO A 391 -1.98 31.02 13.78
N SER A 392 -1.57 31.43 14.99
CA SER A 392 -0.17 31.42 15.42
C SER A 392 0.33 29.99 15.66
N PRO A 393 1.45 29.56 15.07
CA PRO A 393 2.08 28.28 15.40
C PRO A 393 2.91 28.33 16.70
N PHE A 394 3.02 29.50 17.35
CA PHE A 394 3.86 29.69 18.54
C PHE A 394 3.06 30.27 19.70
N ALA A 395 3.42 29.86 20.91
CA ALA A 395 2.94 30.46 22.15
C ALA A 395 4.04 31.31 22.80
N GLY A 396 3.70 32.49 23.32
CA GLY A 396 4.66 33.41 23.94
C GLY A 396 4.28 34.87 23.76
N THR A 397 5.24 35.78 23.89
CA THR A 397 5.00 37.23 23.73
C THR A 397 5.44 37.69 22.34
N VAL A 398 4.56 38.39 21.62
CA VAL A 398 4.90 38.98 20.31
C VAL A 398 5.97 40.05 20.49
N THR A 399 7.13 39.88 19.87
CA THR A 399 8.23 40.86 19.93
C THR A 399 8.32 41.74 18.70
N ALA A 400 7.76 41.31 17.56
CA ALA A 400 7.74 42.09 16.33
C ALA A 400 6.57 41.67 15.42
N LEU A 401 5.95 42.65 14.76
CA LEU A 401 5.15 42.47 13.56
C LEU A 401 5.97 43.03 12.39
N HIS A 402 6.22 42.23 11.36
CA HIS A 402 7.18 42.56 10.30
C HIS A 402 6.55 43.34 9.13
N CYS A 403 5.23 43.51 9.13
CA CYS A 403 4.48 44.29 8.13
C CYS A 403 3.27 44.98 8.77
N GLY A 404 2.79 46.06 8.15
CA GLY A 404 1.57 46.76 8.52
C GLY A 404 0.31 46.09 7.96
N ALA A 405 -0.86 46.48 8.48
CA ALA A 405 -2.13 46.17 7.83
C ALA A 405 -2.24 46.99 6.52
N GLY A 406 -2.59 46.32 5.42
CA GLY A 406 -2.59 46.83 4.04
C GLY A 406 -1.31 46.51 3.25
N ASP A 407 -0.30 45.88 3.87
CA ASP A 407 0.92 45.49 3.16
C ASP A 407 0.74 44.13 2.45
N VAL A 408 1.26 44.03 1.24
CA VAL A 408 1.35 42.78 0.48
C VAL A 408 2.66 42.06 0.83
N VAL A 409 2.55 40.81 1.28
CA VAL A 409 3.65 39.99 1.79
C VAL A 409 3.82 38.75 0.92
N GLU A 410 5.05 38.45 0.50
CA GLU A 410 5.36 37.23 -0.26
C GLU A 410 5.32 35.98 0.62
N VAL A 411 4.89 34.85 0.06
CA VAL A 411 4.91 33.55 0.76
C VAL A 411 6.34 33.22 1.19
N GLY A 412 6.51 32.88 2.47
CA GLY A 412 7.82 32.64 3.08
C GLY A 412 8.48 33.89 3.68
N ALA A 413 7.92 35.09 3.51
CA ALA A 413 8.40 36.29 4.18
C ALA A 413 7.97 36.33 5.67
N PRO A 414 8.77 36.96 6.56
CA PRO A 414 8.42 37.14 7.97
C PRO A 414 7.09 37.89 8.19
N LEU A 415 6.21 37.34 9.04
CA LEU A 415 4.97 37.98 9.49
C LEU A 415 5.07 38.49 10.93
N LEU A 416 5.36 37.61 11.88
CA LEU A 416 5.51 37.98 13.30
C LEU A 416 6.61 37.19 13.99
N THR A 417 7.25 37.77 15.01
CA THR A 417 8.20 37.06 15.89
C THR A 417 7.62 36.92 17.29
N VAL A 418 7.66 35.71 17.84
CA VAL A 418 7.26 35.40 19.21
C VAL A 418 8.50 35.02 20.03
N GLN A 419 8.64 35.59 21.22
CA GLN A 419 9.58 35.14 22.22
C GLN A 419 8.87 34.19 23.18
N GLU A 420 9.35 32.95 23.25
CA GLU A 420 8.79 31.92 24.14
C GLU A 420 9.07 32.29 25.62
N SER A 421 8.03 32.22 26.44
CA SER A 421 8.14 32.30 27.89
C SER A 421 8.65 30.95 28.42
N ALA A 422 9.76 30.94 29.16
CA ALA A 422 10.23 29.72 29.81
C ALA A 422 9.28 29.31 30.95
N GLU A 423 8.41 28.32 30.71
CA GLU A 423 7.71 27.62 31.79
C GLU A 423 8.53 26.46 32.35
N VAL A 424 8.43 26.33 33.68
CA VAL A 424 9.23 25.50 34.56
C VAL A 424 8.91 24.01 34.36
N SER A 425 9.94 23.24 34.03
CA SER A 425 9.94 21.77 34.13
C SER A 425 9.74 21.35 35.60
N GLY A 426 8.55 20.86 35.92
CA GLY A 426 8.26 20.18 37.18
C GLY A 426 8.96 18.82 37.21
N SER A 427 9.97 18.71 38.06
CA SER A 427 10.80 17.53 38.31
C SER A 427 9.99 16.26 38.65
N GLY A 428 10.14 15.22 37.83
CA GLY A 428 9.74 13.84 38.15
C GLY A 428 10.96 12.93 38.18
N ALA A 429 11.74 13.01 39.26
CA ALA A 429 12.86 12.11 39.50
C ALA A 429 12.38 10.65 39.63
N VAL A 430 13.12 9.77 38.97
CA VAL A 430 13.03 8.31 39.04
C VAL A 430 13.29 7.82 40.46
N LEU A 431 12.45 6.91 40.98
CA LEU A 431 12.87 5.96 42.00
C LEU A 431 12.28 4.56 41.74
N THR A 432 13.21 3.61 41.77
CA THR A 432 13.19 2.16 41.57
C THR A 432 12.27 1.32 42.47
N GLY A 433 11.75 0.20 41.93
CA GLY A 433 12.01 -1.14 42.49
C GLY A 433 10.94 -1.85 43.34
N TYR A 434 10.44 -2.96 42.79
CA TYR A 434 9.84 -4.18 43.34
C TYR A 434 9.81 -4.46 44.87
N GLY A 435 8.71 -5.09 45.34
CA GLY A 435 8.79 -6.13 46.39
C GLY A 435 7.74 -6.09 47.51
N THR A 436 6.69 -6.91 47.35
CA THR A 436 5.96 -7.75 48.35
C THR A 436 5.91 -7.43 49.87
N SER A 437 4.68 -7.56 50.39
CA SER A 437 4.24 -7.94 51.77
C SER A 437 4.37 -6.90 52.90
N GLY A 438 3.37 -6.61 53.74
CA GLY A 438 1.97 -7.07 53.84
C GLY A 438 1.25 -6.46 55.07
N ARG A 439 -0.10 -6.36 54.95
CA ARG A 439 -1.19 -6.27 55.97
C ARG A 439 -1.13 -5.09 56.97
N SER A 440 -2.20 -4.34 57.23
CA SER A 440 -3.62 -4.65 57.51
C SER A 440 -4.41 -3.31 57.46
N GLY A 441 -5.68 -3.16 57.09
CA GLY A 441 -6.75 -4.03 56.63
C GLY A 441 -8.05 -3.23 56.53
N ARG A 442 -8.95 -3.55 55.59
CA ARG A 442 -10.41 -3.35 55.71
C ARG A 442 -11.18 -4.18 54.67
N GLN A 443 -12.26 -4.81 55.10
CA GLN A 443 -13.07 -5.84 54.42
C GLN A 443 -13.86 -5.37 53.18
N PRO A 444 -14.15 -6.27 52.21
CA PRO A 444 -15.05 -6.03 51.08
C PRO A 444 -16.43 -6.69 51.24
N SER A 445 -17.43 -6.15 50.53
CA SER A 445 -18.76 -6.76 50.33
C SER A 445 -19.16 -6.79 48.84
N PRO A 446 -20.06 -7.70 48.43
CA PRO A 446 -20.07 -8.30 47.09
C PRO A 446 -21.21 -7.82 46.15
N ARG A 447 -21.03 -8.07 44.84
CA ARG A 447 -21.96 -7.82 43.72
C ARG A 447 -23.27 -8.65 43.78
N PRO A 448 -24.37 -8.11 43.25
CA PRO A 448 -25.37 -8.87 42.48
C PRO A 448 -25.68 -8.19 41.12
N ALA A 449 -25.75 -8.91 39.99
CA ALA A 449 -26.82 -9.78 39.45
C ALA A 449 -28.06 -9.02 38.94
N ILE A 450 -28.32 -9.12 37.63
CA ILE A 450 -29.42 -8.48 36.89
C ILE A 450 -30.59 -9.45 36.78
N THR A 451 -31.78 -9.03 37.20
CA THR A 451 -33.06 -9.68 36.89
C THR A 451 -34.14 -8.63 36.55
N THR A 452 -34.64 -8.73 35.31
CA THR A 452 -35.98 -8.47 34.75
C THR A 452 -37.03 -7.61 35.49
N GLY A 453 -37.65 -6.68 34.75
CA GLY A 453 -39.09 -6.40 34.84
C GLY A 453 -39.54 -4.98 34.41
N THR A 454 -40.38 -4.91 33.36
CA THR A 454 -41.57 -4.06 33.12
C THR A 454 -41.58 -2.56 33.51
N ALA A 455 -42.25 -1.59 32.89
CA ALA A 455 -43.02 -1.34 31.67
C ALA A 455 -43.62 0.09 31.84
N ASP A 456 -43.90 0.80 30.74
CA ASP A 456 -44.82 1.96 30.57
C ASP A 456 -44.43 3.33 31.18
N ALA A 457 -44.06 4.32 30.35
CA ALA A 457 -44.89 5.34 29.64
C ALA A 457 -45.34 6.47 30.60
N VAL A 458 -45.14 7.77 30.38
CA VAL A 458 -45.68 8.71 29.36
C VAL A 458 -45.01 10.09 29.67
N HIS A 459 -44.44 10.92 28.79
CA HIS A 459 -45.07 11.76 27.75
C HIS A 459 -44.02 12.40 26.80
N ALA A 460 -44.39 12.46 25.53
CA ALA A 460 -43.74 13.05 24.34
C ALA A 460 -43.80 14.61 24.37
N SER A 461 -43.14 15.44 23.56
CA SER A 461 -42.21 15.34 22.40
C SER A 461 -41.88 16.78 21.98
N ASN A 462 -40.70 17.02 21.38
CA ASN A 462 -40.60 17.79 20.14
C ASN A 462 -39.21 17.62 19.48
N ASP A 463 -39.24 17.03 18.30
CA ASP A 463 -38.17 16.77 17.31
C ASP A 463 -38.77 17.23 15.95
N PRO A 464 -38.06 17.75 14.91
CA PRO A 464 -36.96 17.06 14.15
C PRO A 464 -35.84 18.03 13.64
N ALA A 465 -34.68 17.69 13.07
CA ALA A 465 -34.32 16.58 12.20
C ALA A 465 -32.78 16.38 12.11
N ARG A 466 -32.27 15.24 12.59
CA ARG A 466 -31.38 14.34 11.81
C ARG A 466 -31.28 13.01 12.54
N ALA A 467 -31.98 12.03 11.99
CA ALA A 467 -32.20 10.71 12.56
C ALA A 467 -30.89 9.93 12.79
N THR A 468 -30.60 9.61 14.04
CA THR A 468 -29.73 8.48 14.41
C THR A 468 -30.58 7.22 14.35
N ALA A 469 -30.59 6.57 13.18
CA ALA A 469 -31.25 5.28 13.03
C ALA A 469 -30.57 4.26 13.96
N SER A 470 -31.27 3.80 14.99
CA SER A 470 -30.80 2.69 15.82
C SER A 470 -30.65 1.45 14.93
N ALA A 471 -29.48 0.82 14.95
CA ALA A 471 -29.19 -0.36 14.13
C ALA A 471 -30.27 -1.44 14.31
N THR A 472 -30.92 -1.84 13.22
CA THR A 472 -31.90 -2.93 13.20
C THR A 472 -31.18 -4.26 13.42
N ARG A 473 -31.50 -4.96 14.51
CA ARG A 473 -30.95 -6.29 14.81
C ARG A 473 -31.86 -7.36 14.21
N ILE A 474 -31.39 -8.03 13.17
CA ILE A 474 -32.10 -9.14 12.52
C ILE A 474 -31.39 -10.44 12.91
N PRO A 475 -32.09 -11.44 13.50
CA PRO A 475 -31.51 -12.75 13.77
C PRO A 475 -30.99 -13.40 12.48
N LEU A 476 -29.86 -14.10 12.58
CA LEU A 476 -29.33 -14.86 11.44
C LEU A 476 -30.34 -15.91 10.97
N GLY A 477 -30.49 -16.04 9.66
CA GLY A 477 -31.39 -17.01 9.07
C GLY A 477 -30.91 -18.46 9.26
N PRO A 478 -31.80 -19.46 9.12
CA PRO A 478 -31.49 -20.89 9.35
C PRO A 478 -30.33 -21.46 8.51
N SER A 479 -30.01 -20.81 7.39
CA SER A 479 -28.91 -21.23 6.50
C SER A 479 -27.52 -20.73 6.95
N ALA A 480 -27.46 -19.76 7.88
CA ALA A 480 -26.21 -19.13 8.30
C ALA A 480 -25.23 -20.13 8.92
N ASP A 481 -25.71 -21.00 9.81
CA ASP A 481 -24.88 -22.06 10.44
C ASP A 481 -24.27 -23.00 9.41
N LYS A 482 -25.00 -23.27 8.32
CA LYS A 482 -24.54 -24.13 7.23
C LYS A 482 -23.39 -23.48 6.46
N PHE A 483 -23.48 -22.19 6.18
CA PHE A 483 -22.42 -21.44 5.50
C PHE A 483 -21.19 -21.25 6.39
N VAL A 484 -21.39 -20.99 7.68
CA VAL A 484 -20.28 -20.88 8.66
C VAL A 484 -19.52 -22.20 8.75
N ARG A 485 -20.23 -23.35 8.86
CA ARG A 485 -19.59 -24.68 8.82
C ARG A 485 -18.90 -24.95 7.49
N GLY A 486 -19.54 -24.64 6.37
CA GLY A 486 -18.94 -24.78 5.04
C GLY A 486 -17.63 -24.00 4.92
N HIS A 487 -17.59 -22.75 5.39
CA HIS A 487 -16.39 -21.91 5.34
C HIS A 487 -15.29 -22.34 6.32
N ARG A 488 -15.66 -22.83 7.53
CA ARG A 488 -14.70 -23.21 8.57
C ARG A 488 -14.09 -24.59 8.35
N ASP A 489 -14.90 -25.56 7.97
CA ASP A 489 -14.55 -26.99 8.07
C ASP A 489 -14.19 -27.62 6.71
N THR A 490 -14.28 -26.83 5.62
CA THR A 490 -14.03 -27.29 4.25
C THR A 490 -12.93 -26.46 3.59
N PRO A 491 -11.79 -27.06 3.21
CA PRO A 491 -10.76 -26.38 2.43
C PRO A 491 -11.24 -26.26 0.98
N ALA A 492 -12.17 -25.33 0.76
CA ALA A 492 -12.81 -25.11 -0.51
C ALA A 492 -11.90 -24.34 -1.46
N VAL A 493 -11.78 -24.81 -2.70
CA VAL A 493 -11.07 -24.13 -3.79
C VAL A 493 -12.04 -23.93 -4.95
N THR A 494 -11.94 -22.78 -5.60
CA THR A 494 -12.75 -22.46 -6.78
C THR A 494 -11.88 -22.30 -8.01
N ILE A 495 -12.29 -22.93 -9.10
CA ILE A 495 -11.71 -22.75 -10.44
C ILE A 495 -12.80 -22.25 -11.40
N TRP A 496 -12.40 -21.56 -12.46
CA TRP A 496 -13.33 -20.98 -13.44
C TRP A 496 -12.91 -21.27 -14.87
N ALA A 497 -13.90 -21.24 -15.76
CA ALA A 497 -13.72 -21.31 -17.20
C ALA A 497 -14.73 -20.39 -17.87
N ASP A 498 -14.28 -19.60 -18.84
CA ASP A 498 -15.17 -18.92 -19.77
C ASP A 498 -15.43 -19.82 -20.98
N THR A 499 -16.64 -19.77 -21.52
CA THR A 499 -17.01 -20.51 -22.73
C THR A 499 -18.00 -19.74 -23.60
N ASP A 500 -17.92 -19.95 -24.92
CA ASP A 500 -19.02 -19.63 -25.82
C ASP A 500 -20.27 -20.41 -25.36
N ALA A 501 -21.41 -19.73 -25.34
CA ALA A 501 -22.72 -20.23 -24.97
C ALA A 501 -23.67 -20.24 -26.18
N GLY A 502 -23.17 -19.96 -27.39
CA GLY A 502 -23.95 -19.96 -28.63
C GLY A 502 -24.67 -21.29 -28.86
N SER A 503 -23.95 -22.42 -28.75
CA SER A 503 -24.55 -23.76 -28.89
C SER A 503 -25.60 -24.04 -27.81
N LEU A 504 -25.33 -23.63 -26.57
CA LEU A 504 -26.27 -23.76 -25.45
C LEU A 504 -27.57 -22.98 -25.68
N LEU A 505 -27.48 -21.75 -26.19
CA LEU A 505 -28.65 -20.92 -26.54
C LEU A 505 -29.41 -21.47 -27.75
N ALA A 506 -28.70 -22.01 -28.74
CA ALA A 506 -29.32 -22.69 -29.87
C ALA A 506 -30.07 -23.96 -29.42
N ALA A 507 -29.45 -24.81 -28.60
CA ALA A 507 -30.05 -26.02 -28.05
C ALA A 507 -31.30 -25.70 -27.21
N ARG A 508 -31.27 -24.63 -26.40
CA ARG A 508 -32.44 -24.13 -25.67
C ARG A 508 -33.63 -23.85 -26.60
N THR A 509 -33.35 -23.28 -27.76
CA THR A 509 -34.37 -22.89 -28.75
C THR A 509 -34.89 -24.12 -29.49
N THR A 510 -33.99 -24.97 -29.98
CA THR A 510 -34.34 -26.18 -30.75
C THR A 510 -35.11 -27.21 -29.92
N LEU A 511 -34.68 -27.43 -28.67
CA LEU A 511 -35.29 -28.43 -27.77
C LEU A 511 -36.49 -27.88 -26.98
N GLY A 512 -36.79 -26.58 -27.06
CA GLY A 512 -37.90 -25.96 -26.33
C GLY A 512 -37.78 -26.08 -24.80
N THR A 513 -36.56 -26.23 -24.27
CA THR A 513 -36.31 -26.48 -22.84
C THR A 513 -35.69 -25.28 -22.13
N GLY A 514 -35.71 -25.28 -20.80
CA GLY A 514 -35.13 -24.21 -19.99
C GLY A 514 -33.60 -24.32 -19.90
N LEU A 515 -32.91 -23.17 -19.84
CA LEU A 515 -31.44 -23.12 -19.69
C LEU A 515 -30.96 -23.95 -18.48
N MET A 516 -31.69 -23.89 -17.37
CA MET A 516 -31.35 -24.67 -16.17
C MET A 516 -31.37 -26.18 -16.38
N ALA A 517 -32.25 -26.70 -17.25
CA ALA A 517 -32.32 -28.14 -17.51
C ALA A 517 -31.10 -28.61 -18.34
N LEU A 518 -30.65 -27.79 -19.30
CA LEU A 518 -29.45 -28.06 -20.09
C LEU A 518 -28.18 -28.02 -19.23
N LEU A 519 -28.04 -26.98 -18.40
CA LEU A 519 -26.94 -26.88 -17.44
C LEU A 519 -26.93 -28.06 -16.46
N ALA A 520 -28.10 -28.43 -15.94
CA ALA A 520 -28.24 -29.58 -15.05
C ALA A 520 -27.86 -30.89 -15.73
N ARG A 521 -28.27 -31.11 -16.98
CA ARG A 521 -27.87 -32.30 -17.76
C ARG A 521 -26.36 -32.38 -17.95
N ALA A 522 -25.72 -31.28 -18.38
CA ALA A 522 -24.27 -31.22 -18.54
C ALA A 522 -23.52 -31.51 -17.22
N CYS A 523 -24.03 -31.03 -16.08
CA CYS A 523 -23.47 -31.35 -14.76
C CYS A 523 -23.63 -32.84 -14.41
N LEU A 524 -24.79 -33.43 -14.69
CA LEU A 524 -25.05 -34.85 -14.40
C LEU A 524 -24.18 -35.77 -15.27
N ASP A 525 -23.95 -35.41 -16.53
CA ASP A 525 -23.04 -36.13 -17.43
C ASP A 525 -21.59 -36.04 -16.92
N ALA A 526 -21.17 -34.84 -16.50
CA ALA A 526 -19.86 -34.66 -15.89
C ALA A 526 -19.73 -35.44 -14.56
N LEU A 527 -20.77 -35.50 -13.73
CA LEU A 527 -20.73 -36.28 -12.47
C LEU A 527 -20.66 -37.79 -12.72
N ALA A 528 -21.17 -38.29 -13.86
CA ALA A 528 -20.98 -39.68 -14.25
C ALA A 528 -19.51 -39.98 -14.64
N ALA A 529 -18.82 -39.01 -15.24
CA ALA A 529 -17.41 -39.12 -15.60
C ALA A 529 -16.46 -38.85 -14.41
N PHE A 530 -16.88 -38.06 -13.42
CA PHE A 530 -16.10 -37.68 -12.24
C PHE A 530 -16.89 -37.93 -10.93
N PRO A 531 -17.13 -39.20 -10.57
CA PRO A 531 -17.99 -39.58 -9.45
C PRO A 531 -17.44 -39.14 -8.08
N GLU A 532 -16.15 -38.79 -7.98
CA GLU A 532 -15.52 -38.21 -6.78
C GLU A 532 -16.29 -36.96 -6.30
N LEU A 533 -16.78 -36.15 -7.22
CA LEU A 533 -17.47 -34.89 -6.92
C LEU A 533 -18.90 -35.10 -6.41
N ASN A 534 -19.44 -36.32 -6.50
CA ASN A 534 -20.69 -36.73 -5.88
C ASN A 534 -20.44 -37.44 -4.54
N SER A 535 -19.74 -36.76 -3.62
CA SER A 535 -19.34 -37.34 -2.33
C SER A 535 -19.47 -36.36 -1.16
N ARG A 536 -19.17 -36.84 0.04
CA ARG A 536 -18.94 -36.02 1.24
C ARG A 536 -17.76 -36.56 2.04
N VAL A 537 -17.14 -35.70 2.84
CA VAL A 537 -16.13 -36.10 3.82
C VAL A 537 -16.82 -36.47 5.13
N ASP A 538 -16.55 -37.67 5.63
CA ASP A 538 -16.84 -38.08 7.01
C ASP A 538 -15.60 -37.76 7.85
N ALA A 539 -15.62 -36.60 8.52
CA ALA A 539 -14.47 -36.11 9.28
C ALA A 539 -14.21 -36.94 10.54
N ASP A 540 -15.22 -37.54 11.16
CA ASP A 540 -15.07 -38.36 12.36
C ASP A 540 -14.33 -39.66 12.05
N ARG A 541 -14.61 -40.24 10.87
CA ARG A 541 -13.99 -41.49 10.41
C ARG A 541 -12.81 -41.30 9.46
N GLN A 542 -12.53 -40.05 9.06
CA GLN A 542 -11.51 -39.72 8.05
C GLN A 542 -11.72 -40.48 6.72
N GLU A 543 -12.97 -40.57 6.27
CA GLU A 543 -13.36 -41.34 5.08
C GLU A 543 -14.09 -40.45 4.05
N LEU A 544 -14.00 -40.83 2.77
CA LEU A 544 -14.81 -40.25 1.69
C LEU A 544 -16.03 -41.12 1.42
N VAL A 545 -17.23 -40.57 1.60
CA VAL A 545 -18.48 -41.27 1.32
C VAL A 545 -18.99 -40.86 -0.06
N ARG A 546 -18.79 -41.73 -1.05
CA ARG A 546 -19.32 -41.56 -2.41
C ARG A 546 -20.81 -41.94 -2.47
N HIS A 547 -21.60 -41.10 -3.13
CA HIS A 547 -23.03 -41.32 -3.29
C HIS A 547 -23.33 -42.08 -4.60
N PRO A 548 -24.14 -43.16 -4.56
CA PRO A 548 -24.46 -43.95 -5.76
C PRO A 548 -25.50 -43.31 -6.67
N GLN A 549 -26.25 -42.32 -6.20
CA GLN A 549 -27.18 -41.53 -7.01
C GLN A 549 -26.86 -40.04 -6.84
N VAL A 550 -27.28 -39.22 -7.82
CA VAL A 550 -27.13 -37.77 -7.74
C VAL A 550 -28.45 -37.15 -7.30
N HIS A 551 -28.41 -36.45 -6.17
CA HIS A 551 -29.50 -35.60 -5.72
C HIS A 551 -29.14 -34.14 -6.01
N LEU A 552 -29.59 -33.64 -7.17
CA LEU A 552 -29.17 -32.33 -7.66
C LEU A 552 -29.91 -31.22 -6.92
N GLY A 553 -29.19 -30.47 -6.09
CA GLY A 553 -29.63 -29.20 -5.56
C GLY A 553 -29.56 -28.12 -6.64
N PHE A 554 -30.52 -27.20 -6.67
CA PHE A 554 -30.40 -25.98 -7.48
C PHE A 554 -30.84 -24.75 -6.69
N ALA A 555 -30.20 -23.62 -6.92
CA ALA A 555 -30.56 -22.38 -6.25
C ALA A 555 -31.86 -21.79 -6.82
N ALA A 556 -32.84 -21.52 -5.96
CA ALA A 556 -34.08 -20.86 -6.31
C ALA A 556 -34.33 -19.68 -5.35
N GLN A 557 -34.30 -18.46 -5.88
CA GLN A 557 -34.63 -17.26 -5.12
C GLN A 557 -36.15 -17.14 -4.95
N THR A 558 -36.58 -16.85 -3.72
CA THR A 558 -37.98 -16.62 -3.34
C THR A 558 -38.11 -15.28 -2.62
N ASP A 559 -39.34 -14.82 -2.41
CA ASP A 559 -39.62 -13.58 -1.65
C ASP A 559 -39.17 -13.68 -0.18
N HIS A 560 -38.98 -14.90 0.32
CA HIS A 560 -38.49 -15.20 1.67
C HIS A 560 -36.99 -15.57 1.70
N GLY A 561 -36.27 -15.30 0.61
CA GLY A 561 -34.84 -15.56 0.47
C GLY A 561 -34.49 -16.78 -0.37
N LEU A 562 -33.21 -17.14 -0.34
CA LEU A 562 -32.66 -18.25 -1.13
C LEU A 562 -33.07 -19.61 -0.53
N VAL A 563 -33.67 -20.46 -1.38
CA VAL A 563 -33.95 -21.87 -1.08
C VAL A 563 -33.17 -22.73 -2.08
N VAL A 564 -32.74 -23.92 -1.66
CA VAL A 564 -32.07 -24.89 -2.54
C VAL A 564 -32.92 -26.16 -2.64
N PRO A 565 -33.91 -26.23 -3.57
CA PRO A 565 -34.65 -27.45 -3.81
C PRO A 565 -33.76 -28.56 -4.37
N VAL A 566 -34.10 -29.80 -4.04
CA VAL A 566 -33.33 -30.99 -4.43
C VAL A 566 -34.15 -31.87 -5.37
N VAL A 567 -33.68 -32.04 -6.60
CA VAL A 567 -34.18 -33.05 -7.54
C VAL A 567 -33.64 -34.41 -7.14
N ARG A 568 -34.53 -35.35 -6.79
CA ARG A 568 -34.14 -36.70 -6.38
C ARG A 568 -33.80 -37.57 -7.58
N ASN A 569 -32.76 -38.39 -7.45
CA ASN A 569 -32.24 -39.29 -8.50
C ASN A 569 -32.15 -38.60 -9.87
N ALA A 570 -31.59 -37.38 -9.89
CA ALA A 570 -31.55 -36.52 -11.06
C ALA A 570 -30.81 -37.19 -12.23
N ASP A 571 -29.82 -38.03 -11.92
CA ASP A 571 -29.07 -38.86 -12.86
C ASP A 571 -29.94 -39.83 -13.68
N ARG A 572 -31.11 -40.21 -13.16
CA ARG A 572 -32.05 -41.16 -13.80
C ARG A 572 -33.12 -40.49 -14.66
N LEU A 573 -33.22 -39.16 -14.62
CA LEU A 573 -34.24 -38.43 -15.36
C LEU A 573 -33.77 -38.14 -16.78
N SER A 574 -34.69 -38.27 -17.75
CA SER A 574 -34.51 -37.71 -19.08
C SER A 574 -34.45 -36.19 -19.02
N LEU A 575 -33.98 -35.53 -20.08
CA LEU A 575 -33.93 -34.06 -20.14
C LEU A 575 -35.32 -33.43 -19.91
N ASP A 576 -36.38 -34.01 -20.49
CA ASP A 576 -37.75 -33.54 -20.31
C ASP A 576 -38.25 -33.77 -18.88
N GLY A 577 -37.94 -34.92 -18.30
CA GLY A 577 -38.27 -35.23 -16.90
C GLY A 577 -37.57 -34.28 -15.93
N LEU A 578 -36.28 -34.00 -16.17
CA LEU A 578 -35.49 -33.05 -15.40
C LEU A 578 -36.05 -31.63 -15.53
N ALA A 579 -36.41 -31.20 -16.75
CA ALA A 579 -37.01 -29.90 -16.99
C ALA A 579 -38.38 -29.74 -16.30
N ALA A 580 -39.23 -30.78 -16.37
CA ALA A 580 -40.53 -30.79 -15.70
C ALA A 580 -40.37 -30.70 -14.17
N GLU A 581 -39.42 -31.45 -13.60
CA GLU A 581 -39.19 -31.49 -12.16
C GLU A 581 -38.58 -30.19 -11.63
N LEU A 582 -37.59 -29.61 -12.34
CA LEU A 582 -37.05 -28.28 -12.01
C LEU A 582 -38.14 -27.20 -12.01
N ARG A 583 -39.04 -27.21 -13.01
CA ARG A 583 -40.19 -26.28 -13.05
C ARG A 583 -41.14 -26.49 -11.87
N ARG A 584 -41.48 -27.75 -11.57
CA ARG A 584 -42.37 -28.11 -10.46
C ARG A 584 -41.81 -27.62 -9.12
N LEU A 585 -40.54 -27.93 -8.83
CA LEU A 585 -39.89 -27.55 -7.58
C LEU A 585 -39.67 -26.04 -7.47
N THR A 586 -39.37 -25.34 -8.57
CA THR A 586 -39.31 -23.88 -8.59
C THR A 586 -40.66 -23.27 -8.22
N GLY A 587 -41.76 -23.78 -8.79
CA GLY A 587 -43.11 -23.31 -8.48
C GLY A 587 -43.52 -23.56 -7.02
N LEU A 588 -43.12 -24.70 -6.45
CA LEU A 588 -43.36 -25.02 -5.04
C LEU A 588 -42.51 -24.15 -4.10
N ALA A 589 -41.24 -23.91 -4.43
CA ALA A 589 -40.36 -23.06 -3.65
C ALA A 589 -40.90 -21.62 -3.57
N ARG A 590 -41.31 -21.03 -4.71
CA ARG A 590 -41.87 -19.67 -4.75
C ARG A 590 -43.14 -19.50 -3.90
N ARG A 591 -43.96 -20.54 -3.75
CA ARG A 591 -45.17 -20.52 -2.91
C ARG A 591 -44.94 -21.03 -1.48
N GLY A 592 -43.69 -21.28 -1.07
CA GLY A 592 -43.37 -21.81 0.26
C GLY A 592 -43.86 -23.24 0.53
N ALA A 593 -44.27 -23.97 -0.51
CA ALA A 593 -44.93 -25.29 -0.42
C ALA A 593 -43.98 -26.47 -0.74
N LEU A 594 -42.67 -26.26 -0.66
CA LEU A 594 -41.68 -27.29 -0.99
C LEU A 594 -41.73 -28.43 0.04
N PRO A 595 -41.96 -29.70 -0.34
CA PRO A 595 -41.98 -30.82 0.59
C PRO A 595 -40.63 -31.01 1.31
N ALA A 596 -40.64 -31.51 2.54
CA ALA A 596 -39.43 -31.68 3.36
C ALA A 596 -38.35 -32.53 2.66
N GLU A 597 -38.77 -33.58 1.93
CA GLU A 597 -37.88 -34.47 1.18
C GLU A 597 -37.12 -33.77 0.03
N HIS A 598 -37.57 -32.60 -0.41
CA HIS A 598 -36.92 -31.79 -1.44
C HIS A 598 -36.16 -30.58 -0.87
N ARG A 599 -36.09 -30.42 0.47
CA ARG A 599 -35.37 -29.31 1.13
C ARG A 599 -33.94 -29.66 1.53
N THR A 600 -33.62 -30.94 1.67
CA THR A 600 -32.34 -31.41 2.23
C THR A 600 -31.81 -32.62 1.48
N GLY A 601 -30.56 -33.01 1.75
CA GLY A 601 -29.98 -34.25 1.20
C GLY A 601 -29.60 -34.19 -0.29
N GLY A 602 -29.33 -33.00 -0.82
CA GLY A 602 -28.66 -32.87 -2.11
C GLY A 602 -27.20 -33.28 -2.00
N THR A 603 -26.63 -33.85 -3.07
CA THR A 603 -25.25 -34.35 -3.11
C THR A 603 -24.33 -33.48 -3.98
N PHE A 604 -24.91 -32.68 -4.88
CA PHE A 604 -24.23 -31.68 -5.69
C PHE A 604 -25.18 -30.50 -5.92
N THR A 605 -24.67 -29.27 -6.01
CA THR A 605 -25.50 -28.08 -6.24
C THR A 605 -25.11 -27.34 -7.52
N LEU A 606 -26.12 -26.95 -8.29
CA LEU A 606 -26.01 -26.05 -9.44
C LEU A 606 -26.63 -24.69 -9.09
N ASN A 607 -25.80 -23.65 -9.07
CA ASN A 607 -26.22 -22.28 -8.82
C ASN A 607 -26.11 -21.45 -10.10
N ASN A 608 -27.13 -20.64 -10.38
CA ASN A 608 -27.16 -19.76 -11.55
C ASN A 608 -27.30 -18.30 -11.10
N TYR A 609 -26.21 -17.57 -11.21
CA TYR A 609 -26.08 -16.15 -10.88
C TYR A 609 -26.51 -15.25 -12.04
N GLY A 610 -26.59 -15.78 -13.25
CA GLY A 610 -26.91 -15.00 -14.44
C GLY A 610 -28.28 -14.32 -14.41
N GLY A 611 -29.23 -14.86 -13.65
CA GLY A 611 -30.52 -14.22 -13.39
C GLY A 611 -30.44 -12.92 -12.57
N PHE A 612 -29.28 -12.63 -11.98
CA PHE A 612 -29.00 -11.45 -11.14
C PHE A 612 -27.98 -10.50 -11.78
N ASP A 613 -27.70 -10.66 -13.08
CA ASP A 613 -26.71 -9.86 -13.82
C ASP A 613 -25.29 -9.92 -13.23
N VAL A 614 -24.92 -11.08 -12.66
CA VAL A 614 -23.59 -11.33 -12.09
C VAL A 614 -22.75 -12.19 -13.04
N ASP A 615 -21.53 -11.74 -13.33
CA ASP A 615 -20.61 -12.39 -14.28
C ASP A 615 -20.10 -13.76 -13.81
N GLY A 616 -20.02 -14.01 -12.51
CA GLY A 616 -19.58 -15.26 -11.90
C GLY A 616 -19.46 -15.09 -10.39
N ALA A 617 -19.32 -16.17 -9.65
CA ALA A 617 -19.11 -16.11 -8.20
C ALA A 617 -18.34 -17.33 -7.70
N THR A 618 -17.77 -17.20 -6.51
CA THR A 618 -17.18 -18.29 -5.72
C THR A 618 -18.25 -18.82 -4.76
N PRO A 619 -19.05 -19.83 -5.14
CA PRO A 619 -20.13 -20.31 -4.29
C PRO A 619 -19.58 -20.96 -3.01
N ILE A 620 -20.21 -20.68 -1.86
CA ILE A 620 -19.91 -21.36 -0.59
C ILE A 620 -20.52 -22.75 -0.61
N LEU A 621 -19.68 -23.78 -0.40
CA LEU A 621 -20.11 -25.18 -0.41
C LEU A 621 -21.27 -25.46 0.53
N ASN A 622 -22.27 -26.16 -0.01
CA ASN A 622 -23.47 -26.51 0.72
C ASN A 622 -23.22 -27.75 1.59
N HIS A 623 -22.58 -27.58 2.74
CA HIS A 623 -22.17 -28.68 3.63
C HIS A 623 -23.29 -29.74 3.82
N PRO A 624 -23.03 -31.06 3.69
CA PRO A 624 -21.73 -31.72 3.57
C PRO A 624 -21.31 -32.02 2.11
N GLN A 625 -21.83 -31.31 1.11
CA GLN A 625 -21.48 -31.58 -0.30
C GLN A 625 -20.00 -31.30 -0.59
N ALA A 626 -19.37 -32.19 -1.34
CA ALA A 626 -17.98 -32.04 -1.78
C ALA A 626 -17.79 -30.98 -2.88
N ALA A 627 -18.82 -30.70 -3.68
CA ALA A 627 -18.68 -29.83 -4.85
C ALA A 627 -19.98 -29.14 -5.24
N MET A 628 -19.84 -27.98 -5.88
CA MET A 628 -20.94 -27.25 -6.49
C MET A 628 -20.45 -26.37 -7.63
N ILE A 629 -21.33 -26.10 -8.58
CA ILE A 629 -21.01 -25.29 -9.76
C ILE A 629 -21.86 -24.01 -9.79
N GLY A 630 -21.22 -22.91 -10.15
CA GLY A 630 -21.82 -21.60 -10.41
C GLY A 630 -21.81 -21.28 -11.90
N VAL A 631 -22.89 -20.68 -12.38
CA VAL A 631 -23.01 -20.20 -13.78
C VAL A 631 -23.34 -18.71 -13.76
N GLY A 632 -22.52 -17.90 -14.42
CA GLY A 632 -22.70 -16.47 -14.54
C GLY A 632 -23.74 -16.07 -15.60
N ARG A 633 -23.88 -14.75 -15.82
CA ARG A 633 -24.69 -14.22 -16.92
C ARG A 633 -24.06 -14.50 -18.27
N ILE A 634 -24.90 -14.63 -19.28
CA ILE A 634 -24.48 -14.76 -20.68
C ILE A 634 -24.43 -13.37 -21.28
N THR A 635 -23.25 -12.94 -21.75
CA THR A 635 -23.02 -11.57 -22.25
C THR A 635 -22.32 -11.57 -23.60
N ASP A 636 -22.49 -10.50 -24.35
CA ASP A 636 -21.69 -10.28 -25.57
C ASP A 636 -20.27 -9.91 -25.17
N ARG A 637 -19.29 -10.73 -25.59
CA ARG A 637 -17.86 -10.48 -25.36
C ARG A 637 -17.06 -10.77 -26.63
N PRO A 638 -15.95 -10.06 -26.87
CA PRO A 638 -14.97 -10.46 -27.89
C PRO A 638 -14.42 -11.86 -27.58
N TRP A 639 -14.46 -12.76 -28.55
CA TRP A 639 -14.05 -14.17 -28.40
C TRP A 639 -13.29 -14.66 -29.64
N VAL A 640 -12.24 -15.46 -29.44
CA VAL A 640 -11.47 -16.01 -30.55
C VAL A 640 -12.11 -17.29 -31.05
N GLN A 641 -12.56 -17.31 -32.31
CA GLN A 641 -13.07 -18.48 -33.00
C GLN A 641 -12.32 -18.65 -34.33
N ASN A 642 -11.73 -19.83 -34.54
CA ASN A 642 -10.95 -20.14 -35.75
C ASN A 642 -9.86 -19.10 -36.09
N GLY A 643 -9.21 -18.54 -35.07
CA GLY A 643 -8.15 -17.53 -35.23
C GLY A 643 -8.63 -16.10 -35.52
N ARG A 644 -9.94 -15.83 -35.43
CA ARG A 644 -10.52 -14.49 -35.60
C ARG A 644 -11.26 -14.06 -34.34
N VAL A 645 -11.21 -12.76 -34.01
CA VAL A 645 -11.98 -12.19 -32.90
C VAL A 645 -13.38 -11.83 -33.41
N GLU A 646 -14.40 -12.44 -32.81
CA GLU A 646 -15.81 -12.19 -33.11
C GLU A 646 -16.57 -11.88 -31.82
N VAL A 647 -17.67 -11.13 -31.90
CA VAL A 647 -18.56 -10.93 -30.74
C VAL A 647 -19.39 -12.19 -30.56
N ARG A 648 -19.25 -12.84 -29.40
CA ARG A 648 -19.94 -14.09 -29.07
C ARG A 648 -20.69 -13.96 -27.74
N LYS A 649 -21.67 -14.84 -27.54
CA LYS A 649 -22.37 -14.99 -26.26
C LYS A 649 -21.48 -15.82 -25.34
N VAL A 650 -20.83 -15.19 -24.37
CA VAL A 650 -19.89 -15.85 -23.45
C VAL A 650 -20.51 -15.98 -22.07
N VAL A 651 -20.24 -17.10 -21.41
CA VAL A 651 -20.65 -17.38 -20.03
C VAL A 651 -19.44 -17.84 -19.21
N ASN A 652 -19.36 -17.38 -17.97
CA ASN A 652 -18.42 -17.90 -16.98
C ASN A 652 -19.06 -19.06 -16.22
N VAL A 653 -18.29 -20.12 -16.00
CA VAL A 653 -18.66 -21.27 -15.19
C VAL A 653 -17.61 -21.46 -14.10
N SER A 654 -18.02 -21.48 -12.84
CA SER A 654 -17.15 -21.70 -11.68
C SER A 654 -17.46 -23.02 -11.01
N LEU A 655 -16.44 -23.77 -10.58
CA LEU A 655 -16.58 -24.96 -9.76
C LEU A 655 -15.88 -24.71 -8.42
N THR A 656 -16.65 -24.77 -7.32
CA THR A 656 -16.07 -24.87 -5.97
C THR A 656 -16.10 -26.32 -5.53
N PHE A 657 -14.99 -26.81 -4.96
CA PHE A 657 -14.86 -28.18 -4.49
C PHE A 657 -13.99 -28.26 -3.22
N ASP A 658 -14.20 -29.31 -2.42
CA ASP A 658 -13.38 -29.63 -1.25
C ASP A 658 -12.07 -30.29 -1.70
N HIS A 659 -10.94 -29.64 -1.41
CA HIS A 659 -9.62 -30.12 -1.84
C HIS A 659 -9.18 -31.43 -1.11
N ARG A 660 -9.92 -31.87 -0.08
CA ARG A 660 -9.74 -33.22 0.50
C ARG A 660 -10.32 -34.33 -0.36
N VAL A 661 -11.28 -34.00 -1.22
CA VAL A 661 -12.03 -34.96 -2.05
C VAL A 661 -11.33 -35.20 -3.39
N CYS A 662 -10.87 -34.14 -4.04
CA CYS A 662 -10.20 -34.23 -5.33
C CYS A 662 -9.14 -33.14 -5.51
N ASP A 663 -8.16 -33.42 -6.37
CA ASP A 663 -7.12 -32.47 -6.77
C ASP A 663 -7.59 -31.51 -7.88
N GLY A 664 -6.75 -30.53 -8.19
CA GLY A 664 -7.02 -29.57 -9.27
C GLY A 664 -7.14 -30.22 -10.66
N GLY A 665 -6.52 -31.38 -10.89
CA GLY A 665 -6.59 -32.09 -12.16
C GLY A 665 -7.98 -32.67 -12.42
N THR A 666 -8.54 -33.34 -11.41
CA THR A 666 -9.90 -33.90 -11.42
C THR A 666 -10.95 -32.80 -11.53
N ALA A 667 -10.80 -31.73 -10.73
CA ALA A 667 -11.69 -30.58 -10.78
C ALA A 667 -11.67 -29.87 -12.14
N ALA A 668 -10.49 -29.63 -12.71
CA ALA A 668 -10.36 -29.06 -14.05
C ALA A 668 -10.91 -30.00 -15.14
N GLY A 669 -10.75 -31.31 -14.98
CA GLY A 669 -11.35 -32.33 -15.84
C GLY A 669 -12.88 -32.23 -15.87
N PHE A 670 -13.51 -32.18 -14.69
CA PHE A 670 -14.95 -32.00 -14.57
C PHE A 670 -15.42 -30.69 -15.21
N LEU A 671 -14.77 -29.57 -14.89
CA LEU A 671 -15.18 -28.27 -15.40
C LEU A 671 -15.07 -28.21 -16.94
N ARG A 672 -13.99 -28.76 -17.51
CA ARG A 672 -13.86 -28.89 -18.97
C ARG A 672 -14.93 -29.80 -19.57
N HIS A 673 -15.32 -30.87 -18.89
CA HIS A 673 -16.38 -31.77 -19.37
C HIS A 673 -17.73 -31.05 -19.41
N VAL A 674 -18.07 -30.28 -18.37
CA VAL A 674 -19.26 -29.43 -18.38
C VAL A 674 -19.20 -28.43 -19.54
N VAL A 675 -18.10 -27.68 -19.69
CA VAL A 675 -17.92 -26.72 -20.79
C VAL A 675 -18.04 -27.38 -22.17
N ALA A 676 -17.47 -28.57 -22.35
CA ALA A 676 -17.62 -29.34 -23.58
C ALA A 676 -19.09 -29.73 -23.84
N GLY A 677 -19.81 -30.16 -22.80
CA GLY A 677 -21.25 -30.45 -22.87
C GLY A 677 -22.11 -29.24 -23.22
N LEU A 678 -21.70 -28.02 -22.84
CA LEU A 678 -22.39 -26.79 -23.24
C LEU A 678 -22.15 -26.40 -24.70
N ASN A 679 -21.04 -26.87 -25.29
CA ASN A 679 -20.63 -26.60 -26.66
C ASN A 679 -20.92 -27.73 -27.65
N GLY A 680 -21.24 -28.92 -27.17
CA GLY A 680 -21.50 -30.10 -27.99
C GLY A 680 -22.75 -29.96 -28.87
N PRO A 681 -22.81 -30.69 -30.00
CA PRO A 681 -24.06 -30.81 -30.77
C PRO A 681 -25.12 -31.50 -29.89
N ALA A 682 -26.33 -30.95 -29.90
CA ALA A 682 -27.48 -31.43 -29.12
C ALA A 682 -27.93 -32.84 -29.52
#